data_AF-A0AAN6Z8D8-F1
#
_entry.id   AF-A0AAN6Z8D8-F1
#
_cell.length_a   1.000
_cell.length_b   1.000
_cell.length_c   1.000
_cell.angle_alpha   90.00
_cell.angle_beta   90.00
_cell.angle_gamma   90.00
#
_symmetry.space_group_name_H-M   'P 1'
#
loop_
_entity.id
_entity.type
_entity.pdbx_description
1 polymer ?
#
loop_
_entity_poly.entity_id
_entity_poly.type
_entity_poly.pdbx_seq_one_letter_code
_entity_poly.pdbx_strand_id
1 'polypeptide(L)'
;MTAPTSHCRRALQRQIAPCRDAVWITDGLLASAFERYCRVSKTWNRKASNVPGPLEGQRRLGRRRMGDASTWYCPPTPPSWAFLTPPDLSRWTWKPPSSSQEQTGLREDHNTPAEFLSLLPRWLRDSVHQEAGMDQTSAASADASPSPATMTPADPYAALMDGFRWAATHADDDAFASHANKMCSRLRQRIILGQTSPNDILLLASEVWSTLESRLQGSQRGQRLSLSLCRTILSGLTTSKVLPPSLMDSRFWDTLLRQMSKLPHDDALCNLFVKVMRAMPMDHRSLVSEGILSVLTCFFCAWNRSSSTPEGREIRRLLDIGILGELYEKQQKLSALPASLRQARAISEVLYCGTPEETKGLVSAVHRLVFNETAASAEGGRMLRYSWLYVLANMPHVNEDFLFDAAASLSEPALMPPLSVVEVSSLLLTQWASRGYLRSPTDVYRSYRRHLGRRDDAALSSLFLALFSRGNNETRKGLYRSAWKFLGKLNRTDYVIRSLAFDSQTGKLPVRMLEDLACTSDDHYTAIRLHDLWSRHIRTKDQPQWYPGVFDKYAEAIVRDPRIPAKTIWRVLDIGKLESQQSTLGNKMRRHRGAFGQRRAAVVEKMSKAFMDAPHLSNRAAVRHVSRSFAFLKAVRGKVPDFILQDLYRLVTRDLWEEKPGRTQRLLWFLRILERRHGLEFAWSCRLALRRWRARLTKIWLSKGNGWQG
;
A
#
# COMPACT_ATOMS: atom_id res chain seq x y z
N MET A 1 -19.45 -48.93 -55.55
CA MET A 1 -19.02 -48.19 -54.35
C MET A 1 -17.55 -47.83 -54.51
N THR A 2 -17.26 -46.57 -54.78
CA THR A 2 -15.91 -45.97 -54.82
C THR A 2 -16.06 -44.49 -54.51
N ALA A 3 -15.26 -43.98 -53.57
CA ALA A 3 -15.40 -42.67 -52.94
C ALA A 3 -14.91 -41.50 -53.82
N PRO A 4 -15.47 -40.28 -53.69
CA PRO A 4 -15.00 -39.12 -54.42
C PRO A 4 -13.71 -38.53 -53.82
N THR A 5 -12.83 -38.13 -54.73
CA THR A 5 -11.48 -37.62 -54.49
C THR A 5 -11.47 -36.18 -53.98
N SER A 6 -10.55 -35.93 -53.04
CA SER A 6 -10.39 -34.68 -52.29
C SER A 6 -9.90 -33.49 -53.13
N HIS A 7 -10.58 -32.35 -53.01
CA HIS A 7 -10.24 -31.04 -53.59
C HIS A 7 -9.05 -30.33 -52.91
N CYS A 8 -7.86 -30.93 -52.92
CA CYS A 8 -6.63 -30.30 -52.40
C CYS A 8 -5.62 -29.87 -53.48
N ARG A 9 -6.01 -29.78 -54.76
CA ARG A 9 -5.11 -29.31 -55.84
C ARG A 9 -5.21 -27.82 -56.18
N ARG A 10 -6.21 -27.09 -55.66
CA ARG A 10 -6.43 -25.67 -56.03
C ARG A 10 -5.63 -24.66 -55.18
N ALA A 11 -4.93 -25.11 -54.14
CA ALA A 11 -4.14 -24.23 -53.27
C ALA A 11 -2.67 -24.04 -53.72
N LEU A 12 -2.14 -24.93 -54.57
CA LEU A 12 -0.72 -24.93 -54.98
C LEU A 12 -0.42 -24.12 -56.25
N GLN A 13 -1.43 -23.57 -56.92
CA GLN A 13 -1.26 -22.80 -58.18
C GLN A 13 -1.47 -21.28 -58.03
N ARG A 14 -1.51 -20.74 -56.80
CA ARG A 14 -1.42 -19.28 -56.63
C ARG A 14 0.04 -18.87 -56.76
N GLN A 15 0.42 -18.43 -57.95
CA GLN A 15 1.65 -17.67 -58.19
C GLN A 15 1.69 -16.49 -57.20
N ILE A 16 2.60 -16.57 -56.23
CA ILE A 16 2.85 -15.48 -55.28
C ILE A 16 3.63 -14.42 -56.06
N ALA A 17 2.98 -13.31 -56.39
CA ALA A 17 3.67 -12.14 -56.90
C ALA A 17 4.67 -11.65 -55.83
N PRO A 18 5.97 -11.49 -56.15
CA PRO A 18 6.96 -11.06 -55.18
C PRO A 18 6.66 -9.63 -54.73
N CYS A 19 6.30 -9.48 -53.45
CA CYS A 19 6.26 -8.18 -52.79
C CYS A 19 7.70 -7.65 -52.73
N ARG A 20 7.92 -6.38 -53.10
CA ARG A 20 9.24 -5.73 -53.17
C ARG A 20 9.95 -5.60 -51.81
N ASP A 21 9.28 -5.95 -50.71
CA ASP A 21 9.83 -5.95 -49.35
C ASP A 21 9.89 -7.37 -48.74
N ALA A 22 10.24 -8.38 -49.55
CA ALA A 22 10.50 -9.72 -49.03
C ALA A 22 11.88 -9.74 -48.34
N VAL A 23 11.88 -9.74 -47.01
CA VAL A 23 13.10 -10.00 -46.22
C VAL A 23 13.48 -11.47 -46.37
N TRP A 24 14.54 -11.74 -47.12
CA TRP A 24 15.11 -13.08 -47.24
C TRP A 24 15.80 -13.44 -45.93
N ILE A 25 15.19 -14.34 -45.15
CA ILE A 25 15.81 -14.91 -43.96
C ILE A 25 16.65 -16.09 -44.44
N THR A 26 17.96 -16.02 -44.23
CA THR A 26 18.85 -17.14 -44.53
C THR A 26 18.59 -18.29 -43.56
N ASP A 27 18.74 -19.54 -44.03
CA ASP A 27 18.53 -20.73 -43.21
C ASP A 27 19.40 -20.73 -41.93
N GLY A 28 20.59 -20.13 -41.99
CA GLY A 28 21.44 -19.94 -40.81
C GLY A 28 20.85 -19.02 -39.75
N LEU A 29 20.16 -17.95 -40.17
CA LEU A 29 19.51 -17.01 -39.25
C LEU A 29 18.24 -17.63 -38.66
N LEU A 30 17.51 -18.42 -39.46
CA LEU A 30 16.38 -19.22 -39.00
C LEU A 30 16.82 -20.28 -37.98
N ALA A 31 17.88 -21.03 -38.27
CA ALA A 31 18.45 -22.03 -37.39
C ALA A 31 18.97 -21.42 -36.08
N SER A 32 19.67 -20.28 -36.14
CA SER A 32 20.13 -19.55 -34.95
C SER A 32 18.98 -19.02 -34.09
N ALA A 33 17.90 -18.53 -34.72
CA ALA A 33 16.71 -18.09 -34.01
C ALA A 33 15.96 -19.27 -33.37
N PHE A 34 15.88 -20.40 -34.07
CA PHE A 34 15.29 -21.64 -33.56
C PHE A 34 16.10 -22.23 -32.41
N GLU A 35 17.43 -22.26 -32.49
CA GLU A 35 18.28 -22.69 -31.38
C GLU A 35 18.17 -21.78 -30.16
N ARG A 36 18.12 -20.45 -30.36
CA ARG A 36 17.84 -19.51 -29.27
C ARG A 36 16.48 -19.76 -28.64
N TYR A 37 15.45 -20.01 -29.45
CA TYR A 37 14.13 -20.40 -28.95
C TYR A 37 14.18 -21.71 -28.15
N CYS A 38 14.87 -22.74 -28.65
CA CYS A 38 15.06 -24.01 -27.95
C CYS A 38 15.85 -23.84 -26.64
N ARG A 39 16.89 -23.00 -26.60
CA ARG A 39 17.66 -22.72 -25.38
C ARG A 39 16.84 -21.96 -24.34
N VAL A 40 15.99 -21.01 -24.76
CA VAL A 40 15.11 -20.26 -23.84
C VAL A 40 13.93 -21.12 -23.37
N SER A 41 13.41 -22.02 -24.22
CA SER A 41 12.27 -22.90 -23.89
C SER A 41 12.63 -24.13 -23.06
N LYS A 42 13.92 -24.43 -22.83
CA LYS A 42 14.39 -25.52 -21.95
C LYS A 42 14.01 -25.39 -20.47
N THR A 43 13.35 -24.31 -20.06
CA THR A 43 12.79 -24.15 -18.69
C THR A 43 11.30 -24.55 -18.58
N TRP A 44 10.68 -25.01 -19.66
CA TRP A 44 9.29 -25.48 -19.62
C TRP A 44 9.21 -27.00 -19.70
N ASN A 45 9.22 -27.66 -18.54
CA ASN A 45 8.69 -29.01 -18.39
C ASN A 45 7.25 -29.02 -18.92
N ARG A 46 7.07 -29.45 -20.18
CA ARG A 46 5.75 -29.70 -20.75
C ARG A 46 5.14 -30.89 -20.02
N LYS A 47 4.26 -30.61 -19.06
CA LYS A 47 3.19 -31.54 -18.68
C LYS A 47 2.22 -31.63 -19.85
N ALA A 48 2.52 -32.50 -20.81
CA ALA A 48 1.55 -32.94 -21.79
C ALA A 48 0.48 -33.78 -21.07
N SER A 49 -0.79 -33.47 -21.38
CA SER A 49 -2.03 -34.23 -21.08
C SER A 49 -2.20 -34.84 -19.66
N ASN A 50 -3.17 -34.31 -18.91
CA ASN A 50 -3.70 -34.90 -17.67
C ASN A 50 -4.58 -36.15 -17.92
N VAL A 51 -4.22 -37.01 -18.87
CA VAL A 51 -4.82 -38.35 -18.98
C VAL A 51 -3.74 -39.33 -18.54
N PRO A 52 -3.82 -39.89 -17.31
CA PRO A 52 -2.88 -40.91 -16.88
C PRO A 52 -3.02 -42.10 -17.81
N GLY A 53 -1.92 -42.49 -18.45
CA GLY A 53 -1.89 -43.68 -19.30
C GLY A 53 -2.30 -44.92 -18.49
N PRO A 54 -2.77 -45.99 -19.16
CA PRO A 54 -3.36 -47.17 -18.50
C PRO A 54 -2.45 -47.83 -17.43
N LEU A 55 -1.13 -47.66 -17.53
CA LEU A 55 -0.16 -48.18 -16.55
C LEU A 55 -0.05 -47.31 -15.27
N GLU A 56 -0.29 -45.99 -15.36
CA GLU A 56 -0.28 -45.07 -14.21
C GLU A 56 -1.54 -45.24 -13.34
N GLY A 57 -2.66 -45.66 -13.96
CA GLY A 57 -3.88 -46.06 -13.25
C GLY A 57 -3.67 -47.29 -12.36
N GLN A 58 -2.94 -48.30 -12.85
CA GLN A 58 -2.61 -49.50 -12.07
C GLN A 58 -1.64 -49.21 -10.92
N ARG A 59 -0.64 -48.34 -11.13
CA ARG A 59 0.25 -47.89 -10.04
C ARG A 59 -0.51 -47.19 -8.90
N ARG A 60 -1.54 -46.41 -9.23
CA ARG A 60 -2.37 -45.71 -8.23
C ARG A 60 -3.36 -46.62 -7.52
N LEU A 61 -3.86 -47.67 -8.19
CA LEU A 61 -4.63 -48.74 -7.53
C LEU A 61 -3.76 -49.55 -6.56
N GLY A 62 -2.50 -49.82 -6.92
CA GLY A 62 -1.54 -50.49 -6.03
C GLY A 62 -1.25 -49.69 -4.74
N ARG A 63 -1.15 -48.35 -4.82
CA ARG A 63 -0.92 -47.51 -3.63
C ARG A 63 -2.12 -47.43 -2.68
N ARG A 64 -3.35 -47.62 -3.16
CA ARG A 64 -4.54 -47.65 -2.29
C ARG A 64 -4.66 -48.94 -1.48
N ARG A 65 -3.98 -50.02 -1.89
CA ARG A 65 -3.92 -51.27 -1.10
C ARG A 65 -2.81 -51.30 -0.04
N MET A 66 -1.93 -50.29 0.00
CA MET A 66 -0.85 -50.17 1.00
C MET A 66 -1.14 -49.09 2.08
N GLY A 67 -2.24 -48.35 1.95
CA GLY A 67 -2.63 -47.30 2.90
C GLY A 67 -3.25 -47.81 4.20
N ASP A 68 -3.62 -49.09 4.27
CA ASP A 68 -4.20 -49.72 5.46
C ASP A 68 -3.14 -50.27 6.43
N ALA A 69 -1.84 -50.11 6.12
CA ALA A 69 -0.74 -50.64 6.92
C ALA A 69 0.00 -49.59 7.77
N SER A 70 -0.38 -48.29 7.74
CA SER A 70 0.33 -47.21 8.45
C SER A 70 -0.52 -46.51 9.51
N THR A 71 -1.23 -47.27 10.34
CA THR A 71 -2.05 -46.77 11.45
C THR A 71 -1.36 -46.99 12.81
N TRP A 72 -0.09 -46.60 12.94
CA TRP A 72 0.71 -46.91 14.15
C TRP A 72 0.98 -45.73 15.10
N TYR A 73 0.39 -44.54 14.89
CA TYR A 73 0.61 -43.40 15.79
C TYR A 73 -0.63 -42.52 16.04
N CYS A 74 -1.76 -43.14 16.36
CA CYS A 74 -2.87 -42.46 17.05
C CYS A 74 -3.31 -43.32 18.26
N PRO A 75 -3.55 -42.73 19.45
CA PRO A 75 -4.13 -43.49 20.56
C PRO A 75 -5.52 -44.02 20.14
N PRO A 76 -5.86 -45.28 20.46
CA PRO A 76 -7.03 -45.93 19.88
C PRO A 76 -8.31 -45.37 20.52
N THR A 77 -9.15 -44.73 19.71
CA THR A 77 -10.58 -44.64 20.03
C THR A 77 -11.16 -46.06 20.00
N PRO A 78 -11.84 -46.52 21.07
CA PRO A 78 -12.36 -47.88 21.12
C PRO A 78 -13.43 -48.10 20.03
N PRO A 79 -13.46 -49.30 19.41
CA PRO A 79 -14.43 -49.63 18.37
C PRO A 79 -15.86 -49.65 18.92
N SER A 80 -16.83 -49.42 18.03
CA SER A 80 -18.25 -49.17 18.37
C SER A 80 -18.95 -50.26 19.18
N TRP A 81 -18.42 -51.48 19.24
CA TRP A 81 -18.93 -52.59 20.06
C TRP A 81 -18.44 -52.57 21.52
N ALA A 82 -17.46 -51.72 21.86
CA ALA A 82 -16.94 -51.57 23.21
C ALA A 82 -17.81 -50.66 24.12
N PHE A 83 -18.88 -50.08 23.57
CA PHE A 83 -19.88 -49.35 24.36
C PHE A 83 -20.98 -50.31 24.80
N LEU A 84 -20.98 -50.68 26.08
CA LEU A 84 -21.98 -51.58 26.70
C LEU A 84 -23.41 -51.01 26.68
N THR A 85 -23.58 -49.75 26.28
CA THR A 85 -24.89 -49.12 26.06
C THR A 85 -24.74 -48.15 24.89
N PRO A 86 -25.45 -48.35 23.76
CA PRO A 86 -25.38 -47.39 22.66
C PRO A 86 -25.91 -46.04 23.17
N PRO A 87 -25.14 -44.93 23.00
CA PRO A 87 -25.60 -43.62 23.43
C PRO A 87 -26.86 -43.26 22.64
N ASP A 88 -27.94 -42.94 23.36
CA ASP A 88 -29.21 -42.51 22.79
C ASP A 88 -29.05 -41.15 22.10
N LEU A 89 -28.74 -41.19 20.79
CA LEU A 89 -28.52 -40.00 19.96
C LEU A 89 -29.79 -39.15 19.80
N SER A 90 -30.97 -39.64 20.22
CA SER A 90 -32.21 -38.84 20.22
C SER A 90 -32.22 -37.74 21.28
N ARG A 91 -31.32 -37.83 22.29
CA ARG A 91 -31.14 -36.83 23.35
C ARG A 91 -29.93 -35.93 23.13
N TRP A 92 -29.19 -36.13 22.04
CA TRP A 92 -27.98 -35.37 21.77
C TRP A 92 -28.31 -33.99 21.22
N THR A 93 -28.42 -33.00 22.11
CA THR A 93 -28.52 -31.59 21.73
C THR A 93 -27.12 -30.96 21.71
N TRP A 94 -26.66 -30.61 20.52
CA TRP A 94 -25.44 -29.79 20.38
C TRP A 94 -25.65 -28.43 21.04
N LYS A 95 -24.78 -28.07 21.99
CA LYS A 95 -24.68 -26.71 22.52
C LYS A 95 -23.38 -26.06 22.00
N PRO A 96 -23.42 -24.82 21.50
CA PRO A 96 -22.23 -24.09 21.11
C PRO A 96 -21.33 -23.85 22.34
N PRO A 97 -19.99 -23.77 22.17
CA PRO A 97 -19.10 -23.40 23.26
C PRO A 97 -19.45 -21.96 23.74
N SER A 98 -19.89 -21.83 24.99
CA SER A 98 -20.22 -20.55 25.62
C SER A 98 -19.00 -19.64 25.67
N SER A 99 -19.22 -18.34 25.46
CA SER A 99 -18.20 -17.30 25.59
C SER A 99 -17.65 -17.25 27.02
N SER A 100 -16.39 -16.83 27.15
CA SER A 100 -15.58 -16.83 28.38
C SER A 100 -16.11 -15.96 29.54
N GLN A 101 -17.38 -15.54 29.54
CA GLN A 101 -18.00 -14.72 30.58
C GLN A 101 -18.91 -15.51 31.56
N GLU A 102 -19.18 -16.80 31.32
CA GLU A 102 -20.02 -17.63 32.22
C GLU A 102 -19.23 -18.54 33.19
N GLN A 103 -17.89 -18.42 33.27
CA GLN A 103 -17.06 -19.22 34.20
C GLN A 103 -16.96 -18.64 35.62
N THR A 104 -17.79 -17.65 35.98
CA THR A 104 -17.71 -16.93 37.27
C THR A 104 -18.77 -17.36 38.29
N GLY A 105 -19.31 -18.59 38.18
CA GLY A 105 -20.48 -19.01 38.98
C GLY A 105 -20.38 -20.32 39.75
N LEU A 106 -19.23 -21.00 39.78
CA LEU A 106 -19.04 -22.22 40.60
C LEU A 106 -17.65 -22.20 41.23
N ARG A 107 -17.50 -21.44 42.31
CA ARG A 107 -16.33 -21.49 43.19
C ARG A 107 -16.70 -21.08 44.63
N GLU A 108 -17.25 -22.04 45.36
CA GLU A 108 -17.28 -22.18 46.82
C GLU A 108 -17.11 -23.70 47.02
N ASP A 109 -16.26 -24.29 47.84
CA ASP A 109 -15.38 -23.87 48.91
C ASP A 109 -14.20 -24.85 48.93
N HIS A 110 -12.97 -24.36 49.08
CA HIS A 110 -11.85 -25.06 49.75
C HIS A 110 -10.69 -24.07 49.89
N ASN A 111 -10.75 -23.28 50.97
CA ASN A 111 -9.62 -22.51 51.46
C ASN A 111 -8.83 -23.37 52.44
N THR A 112 -7.59 -23.72 52.09
CA THR A 112 -6.50 -23.96 53.05
C THR A 112 -5.16 -23.72 52.34
N PRO A 113 -4.29 -22.80 52.83
CA PRO A 113 -3.03 -22.45 52.14
C PRO A 113 -1.88 -23.46 52.34
N ALA A 114 -2.15 -24.63 52.93
CA ALA A 114 -1.11 -25.51 53.46
C ALA A 114 -0.59 -26.56 52.45
N GLU A 115 -1.32 -26.87 51.38
CA GLU A 115 -0.95 -27.95 50.46
C GLU A 115 -0.02 -27.53 49.31
N PHE A 116 0.13 -26.23 49.04
CA PHE A 116 1.04 -25.75 47.99
C PHE A 116 2.49 -25.60 48.46
N LEU A 117 2.71 -25.48 49.77
CA LEU A 117 4.03 -25.29 50.38
C LEU A 117 4.78 -26.63 50.66
N SER A 118 4.10 -27.77 50.52
CA SER A 118 4.68 -29.10 50.68
C SER A 118 5.39 -29.61 49.42
N LEU A 119 5.16 -28.98 48.26
CA LEU A 119 5.73 -29.35 46.95
C LEU A 119 6.97 -28.52 46.55
N LEU A 120 7.44 -27.62 47.41
CA LEU A 120 8.60 -26.75 47.13
C LEU A 120 9.92 -27.36 47.66
N PRO A 121 11.04 -27.23 46.91
CA PRO A 121 12.37 -27.64 47.35
C PRO A 121 12.82 -26.94 48.65
N ARG A 122 13.51 -27.67 49.54
CA ARG A 122 13.86 -27.25 50.90
C ARG A 122 14.63 -25.91 50.99
N TRP A 123 15.42 -25.54 49.99
CA TRP A 123 16.17 -24.27 49.94
C TRP A 123 15.31 -23.02 49.65
N LEU A 124 14.06 -23.21 49.19
CA LEU A 124 13.07 -22.14 49.00
C LEU A 124 12.16 -21.93 50.22
N ARG A 125 12.24 -22.81 51.21
CA ARG A 125 11.45 -22.76 52.45
C ARG A 125 12.09 -21.83 53.50
N ASP A 126 13.42 -21.68 53.46
CA ASP A 126 14.17 -20.95 54.49
C ASP A 126 14.33 -19.44 54.20
N SER A 127 13.88 -18.95 53.04
CA SER A 127 13.98 -17.51 52.67
C SER A 127 12.70 -16.70 52.88
N VAL A 128 11.63 -17.29 53.42
CA VAL A 128 10.31 -16.60 53.56
C VAL A 128 9.92 -16.31 55.02
N HIS A 129 10.77 -16.66 56.00
CA HIS A 129 10.47 -16.43 57.43
C HIS A 129 11.33 -15.35 58.12
N GLN A 130 12.00 -14.47 57.37
CA GLN A 130 12.77 -13.39 58.00
C GLN A 130 12.48 -12.04 57.37
N GLU A 131 11.23 -11.58 57.50
CA GLU A 131 10.88 -10.16 57.42
C GLU A 131 9.42 -9.96 57.88
N ALA A 132 9.21 -9.90 59.19
CA ALA A 132 8.08 -9.19 59.81
C ALA A 132 8.24 -9.17 61.34
N GLY A 133 8.56 -8.00 61.89
CA GLY A 133 8.36 -7.70 63.30
C GLY A 133 9.50 -6.92 63.94
N MET A 134 9.42 -5.58 63.91
CA MET A 134 9.19 -4.80 65.13
C MET A 134 9.24 -3.29 64.84
N ASP A 135 8.13 -2.64 65.18
CA ASP A 135 8.02 -1.20 65.33
C ASP A 135 8.71 -0.72 66.63
N GLN A 136 9.35 0.43 66.49
CA GLN A 136 9.52 1.57 67.41
C GLN A 136 9.32 1.37 68.93
N THR A 137 10.34 1.73 69.70
CA THR A 137 10.17 2.53 70.94
C THR A 137 11.44 3.32 71.30
N SER A 138 11.21 4.48 71.90
CA SER A 138 12.11 5.60 72.18
C SER A 138 13.27 5.36 73.16
N ALA A 139 14.33 6.15 72.91
CA ALA A 139 15.13 6.95 73.85
C ALA A 139 15.71 6.30 75.13
N ALA A 140 17.05 6.27 75.19
CA ALA A 140 17.80 6.74 76.36
C ALA A 140 19.21 7.18 75.95
N SER A 141 19.57 8.34 76.48
CA SER A 141 20.84 9.06 76.40
C SER A 141 21.99 8.29 77.05
N ALA A 142 23.20 8.34 76.47
CA ALA A 142 24.45 8.27 77.22
C ALA A 142 25.61 8.89 76.44
N ASP A 143 26.48 9.53 77.22
CA ASP A 143 27.53 10.48 76.91
C ASP A 143 28.70 10.04 76.00
N ALA A 144 29.21 11.07 75.31
CA ALA A 144 30.61 11.47 75.14
C ALA A 144 31.73 10.40 75.04
N SER A 145 32.38 10.34 73.88
CA SER A 145 33.75 10.88 73.69
C SER A 145 34.25 10.71 72.25
N PRO A 146 35.14 11.61 71.77
CA PRO A 146 35.62 11.62 70.40
C PRO A 146 36.82 10.68 70.22
N SER A 147 36.84 9.92 69.13
CA SER A 147 38.00 9.13 68.70
C SER A 147 37.93 8.87 67.19
N PRO A 148 39.09 8.66 66.54
CA PRO A 148 39.64 9.67 65.65
C PRO A 148 39.21 9.47 64.19
N ALA A 149 39.34 10.54 63.42
CA ALA A 149 39.20 10.55 61.97
C ALA A 149 40.00 9.41 61.34
N THR A 150 39.29 8.30 61.06
CA THR A 150 39.82 7.23 60.22
C THR A 150 39.75 7.80 58.82
N MET A 151 40.91 8.09 58.24
CA MET A 151 41.01 8.52 56.85
C MET A 151 40.22 7.55 55.98
N THR A 152 39.08 7.99 55.48
CA THR A 152 38.37 7.30 54.41
C THR A 152 39.36 7.09 53.28
N PRO A 153 39.58 5.85 52.79
CA PRO A 153 40.44 5.63 51.63
C PRO A 153 39.92 6.50 50.49
N ALA A 154 40.82 7.30 49.90
CA ALA A 154 40.51 8.23 48.82
C ALA A 154 39.61 7.54 47.78
N ASP A 155 38.50 8.18 47.36
CA ASP A 155 37.56 7.60 46.40
C ASP A 155 38.37 7.11 45.19
N PRO A 156 38.44 5.80 44.93
CA PRO A 156 39.26 5.25 43.85
C PRO A 156 38.86 5.80 42.48
N TYR A 157 37.68 6.40 42.35
CA TYR A 157 37.25 7.10 41.16
C TYR A 157 37.84 8.52 41.02
N ALA A 158 38.04 9.25 42.11
CA ALA A 158 38.69 10.57 42.08
C ALA A 158 40.12 10.45 41.55
N ALA A 159 40.87 9.46 42.05
CA ALA A 159 42.22 9.14 41.56
C ALA A 159 42.23 8.76 40.06
N LEU A 160 41.18 8.08 39.57
CA LEU A 160 41.04 7.77 38.15
C LEU A 160 40.72 9.02 37.31
N MET A 161 39.91 9.95 37.83
CA MET A 161 39.60 11.21 37.16
C MET A 161 40.84 12.09 37.08
N ASP A 162 41.64 12.16 38.14
CA ASP A 162 42.93 12.85 38.13
C ASP A 162 43.92 12.20 37.16
N GLY A 163 43.97 10.88 37.12
CA GLY A 163 44.75 10.14 36.12
C GLY A 163 44.27 10.40 34.68
N PHE A 164 42.96 10.53 34.46
CA PHE A 164 42.39 10.90 33.16
C PHE A 164 42.73 12.35 32.76
N ARG A 165 42.60 13.31 33.69
CA ARG A 165 42.99 14.73 33.48
C ARG A 165 44.49 14.88 33.22
N TRP A 166 45.31 14.16 33.97
CA TRP A 166 46.75 14.11 33.75
C TRP A 166 47.08 13.52 32.37
N ALA A 167 46.45 12.40 32.02
CA ALA A 167 46.63 11.79 30.70
C ALA A 167 46.15 12.73 29.58
N ALA A 168 45.08 13.49 29.80
CA ALA A 168 44.56 14.48 28.86
C ALA A 168 45.52 15.66 28.60
N THR A 169 46.49 15.89 29.47
CA THR A 169 47.45 16.98 29.33
C THR A 169 48.84 16.48 28.91
N HIS A 170 49.26 15.29 29.37
CA HIS A 170 50.66 14.86 29.29
C HIS A 170 50.89 13.52 28.57
N ALA A 171 49.88 12.65 28.45
CA ALA A 171 50.08 11.35 27.82
C ALA A 171 50.10 11.46 26.28
N ASP A 172 50.52 10.42 25.58
CA ASP A 172 50.27 10.27 24.14
C ASP A 172 48.81 9.83 23.87
N ASP A 173 48.39 9.79 22.61
CA ASP A 173 47.01 9.46 22.25
C ASP A 173 46.62 8.01 22.55
N ASP A 174 47.59 7.08 22.55
CA ASP A 174 47.37 5.67 22.88
C ASP A 174 47.14 5.45 24.37
N ALA A 175 48.01 6.02 25.19
CA ALA A 175 47.89 6.05 26.63
C ALA A 175 46.64 6.85 27.05
N PHE A 176 46.34 8.00 26.42
CA PHE A 176 45.12 8.75 26.71
C PHE A 176 43.85 7.92 26.43
N ALA A 177 43.78 7.24 25.27
CA ALA A 177 42.66 6.35 24.96
C ALA A 177 42.54 5.18 25.93
N SER A 178 43.65 4.62 26.41
CA SER A 178 43.66 3.57 27.44
C SER A 178 43.07 4.09 28.75
N HIS A 179 43.46 5.30 29.19
CA HIS A 179 42.89 5.94 30.38
C HIS A 179 41.40 6.26 30.21
N ALA A 180 40.99 6.76 29.04
CA ALA A 180 39.57 7.00 28.72
C ALA A 180 38.72 5.72 28.77
N ASN A 181 39.23 4.60 28.25
CA ASN A 181 38.53 3.30 28.29
C ASN A 181 38.45 2.72 29.71
N LYS A 182 39.53 2.85 30.51
CA LYS A 182 39.52 2.48 31.93
C LYS A 182 38.50 3.30 32.70
N MET A 183 38.46 4.62 32.44
CA MET A 183 37.48 5.53 33.02
C MET A 183 36.04 5.11 32.66
N CYS A 184 35.75 4.89 31.37
CA CYS A 184 34.44 4.41 30.93
C CYS A 184 34.05 3.11 31.65
N SER A 185 34.94 2.12 31.71
CA SER A 185 34.67 0.83 32.35
C SER A 185 34.32 0.99 33.84
N ARG A 186 35.02 1.88 34.55
CA ARG A 186 34.77 2.17 35.97
C ARG A 186 33.50 2.99 36.19
N LEU A 187 33.25 3.99 35.35
CA LEU A 187 31.98 4.74 35.36
C LEU A 187 30.79 3.81 35.16
N ARG A 188 30.86 2.87 34.20
CA ARG A 188 29.83 1.85 34.02
C ARG A 188 29.60 1.05 35.29
N GLN A 189 30.67 0.59 35.94
CA GLN A 189 30.57 -0.20 37.17
C GLN A 189 29.87 0.60 38.28
N ARG A 190 30.20 1.88 38.47
CA ARG A 190 29.54 2.72 39.47
C ARG A 190 28.05 2.93 39.18
N ILE A 191 27.69 3.16 37.91
CA ILE A 191 26.29 3.28 37.49
C ILE A 191 25.51 1.97 37.76
N ILE A 192 26.11 0.82 37.45
CA ILE A 192 25.51 -0.50 37.71
C ILE A 192 25.27 -0.71 39.21
N LEU A 193 26.23 -0.30 40.04
CA LEU A 193 26.16 -0.43 41.49
C LEU A 193 25.31 0.64 42.18
N GLY A 194 24.80 1.65 41.45
CA GLY A 194 24.03 2.74 42.06
C GLY A 194 24.86 3.74 42.86
N GLN A 195 26.19 3.74 42.70
CA GLN A 195 27.12 4.52 43.53
C GLN A 195 27.26 5.99 43.11
N THR A 196 26.64 6.38 42.00
CA THR A 196 26.76 7.74 41.45
C THR A 196 25.34 8.29 41.28
N SER A 197 25.08 9.48 41.83
CA SER A 197 23.76 10.10 41.68
C SER A 197 23.50 10.47 40.21
N PRO A 198 22.24 10.54 39.77
CA PRO A 198 21.90 10.94 38.39
C PRO A 198 22.55 12.27 37.95
N ASN A 199 22.61 13.25 38.85
CA ASN A 199 23.22 14.56 38.59
C ASN A 199 24.73 14.45 38.41
N ASP A 200 25.38 13.62 39.22
CA ASP A 200 26.83 13.41 39.14
C ASP A 200 27.21 12.67 37.85
N ILE A 201 26.36 11.76 37.34
CA ILE A 201 26.59 11.09 36.05
C ILE A 201 26.69 12.14 34.93
N LEU A 202 25.78 13.12 34.92
CA LEU A 202 25.77 14.18 33.90
C LEU A 202 27.02 15.06 34.01
N LEU A 203 27.37 15.50 35.22
CA LEU A 203 28.55 16.34 35.46
C LEU A 203 29.83 15.63 35.03
N LEU A 204 30.03 14.38 35.47
CA LEU A 204 31.18 13.56 35.11
C LEU A 204 31.25 13.30 33.61
N ALA A 205 30.12 12.96 32.98
CA ALA A 205 30.08 12.74 31.55
C ALA A 205 30.40 14.03 30.77
N SER A 206 29.88 15.19 31.22
CA SER A 206 30.16 16.49 30.61
C SER A 206 31.64 16.87 30.66
N GLU A 207 32.31 16.57 31.76
CA GLU A 207 33.74 16.80 31.93
C GLU A 207 34.57 15.89 31.01
N VAL A 208 34.20 14.61 30.93
CA VAL A 208 34.89 13.66 30.04
C VAL A 208 34.65 14.03 28.57
N TRP A 209 33.43 14.40 28.19
CA TRP A 209 33.14 14.87 26.83
C TRP A 209 33.91 16.13 26.48
N SER A 210 33.95 17.14 27.36
CA SER A 210 34.68 18.39 27.10
C SER A 210 36.19 18.14 26.97
N THR A 211 36.74 17.23 27.77
CA THR A 211 38.15 16.84 27.70
C THR A 211 38.47 16.06 26.43
N LEU A 212 37.58 15.15 25.99
CA LEU A 212 37.72 14.44 24.72
C LEU A 212 37.59 15.40 23.54
N GLU A 213 36.66 16.36 23.59
CA GLU A 213 36.42 17.34 22.54
C GLU A 213 37.58 18.35 22.44
N SER A 214 38.12 18.82 23.56
CA SER A 214 39.24 19.78 23.57
C SER A 214 40.54 19.17 23.06
N ARG A 215 40.84 17.92 23.46
CA ARG A 215 42.10 17.26 23.11
C ARG A 215 42.07 16.62 21.74
N LEU A 216 40.97 15.96 21.38
CA LEU A 216 40.88 15.10 20.20
C LEU A 216 39.88 15.64 19.16
N GLN A 217 39.67 16.96 19.12
CA GLN A 217 38.68 17.61 18.27
C GLN A 217 38.76 17.15 16.82
N GLY A 218 37.62 16.70 16.27
CA GLY A 218 37.54 16.25 14.87
C GLY A 218 38.28 14.94 14.54
N SER A 219 39.06 14.38 15.47
CA SER A 219 39.76 13.12 15.22
C SER A 219 38.80 11.93 15.26
N GLN A 220 39.03 10.94 14.38
CA GLN A 220 38.26 9.69 14.39
C GLN A 220 38.38 8.96 15.73
N ARG A 221 39.52 9.11 16.41
CA ARG A 221 39.80 8.51 17.71
C ARG A 221 38.95 9.13 18.81
N GLY A 222 38.89 10.46 18.89
CA GLY A 222 38.02 11.19 19.81
C GLY A 222 36.56 10.81 19.62
N GLN A 223 36.09 10.76 18.37
CA GLN A 223 34.73 10.31 18.04
C GLN A 223 34.43 8.88 18.52
N ARG A 224 35.36 7.93 18.34
CA ARG A 224 35.21 6.55 18.84
C ARG A 224 35.13 6.49 20.36
N LEU A 225 35.96 7.28 21.06
CA LEU A 225 35.96 7.35 22.53
C LEU A 225 34.67 7.98 23.06
N SER A 226 34.21 9.08 22.47
CA SER A 226 32.94 9.72 22.84
C SER A 226 31.74 8.79 22.61
N LEU A 227 31.74 8.03 21.51
CA LEU A 227 30.73 7.02 21.23
C LEU A 227 30.79 5.86 22.25
N SER A 228 32.01 5.43 22.62
CA SER A 228 32.23 4.44 23.68
C SER A 228 31.68 4.90 25.03
N LEU A 229 31.90 6.17 25.38
CA LEU A 229 31.37 6.78 26.61
C LEU A 229 29.84 6.77 26.62
N CYS A 230 29.18 7.22 25.55
CA CYS A 230 27.71 7.19 25.47
C CYS A 230 27.15 5.76 25.57
N ARG A 231 27.80 4.78 24.92
CA ARG A 231 27.43 3.36 25.03
C ARG A 231 27.60 2.84 26.45
N THR A 232 28.67 3.25 27.11
CA THR A 232 29.04 2.84 28.47
C THR A 232 28.01 3.34 29.48
N ILE A 233 27.67 4.64 29.41
CA ILE A 233 26.65 5.25 30.26
C ILE A 233 25.31 4.54 30.05
N LEU A 234 24.86 4.42 28.80
CA LEU A 234 23.59 3.78 28.48
C LEU A 234 23.56 2.30 28.87
N SER A 235 24.66 1.57 28.65
CA SER A 235 24.77 0.18 29.07
C SER A 235 24.76 0.05 30.59
N GLY A 236 25.37 0.99 31.32
CA GLY A 236 25.30 1.05 32.77
C GLY A 236 23.85 1.25 33.24
N LEU A 237 23.16 2.25 32.71
CA LEU A 237 21.76 2.56 33.05
C LEU A 237 20.80 1.42 32.75
N THR A 238 20.95 0.77 31.59
CA THR A 238 20.06 -0.34 31.19
C THR A 238 20.34 -1.65 31.92
N THR A 239 21.51 -1.80 32.55
CA THR A 239 21.86 -3.01 33.33
C THR A 239 21.77 -2.79 34.85
N SER A 240 21.76 -1.54 35.30
CA SER A 240 21.60 -1.20 36.71
C SER A 240 20.20 -1.57 37.19
N LYS A 241 20.14 -2.32 38.30
CA LYS A 241 18.89 -2.55 39.03
C LYS A 241 18.54 -1.38 39.97
N VAL A 242 19.55 -0.60 40.36
CA VAL A 242 19.44 0.47 41.37
C VAL A 242 19.07 1.80 40.72
N LEU A 243 19.64 2.10 39.54
CA LEU A 243 19.41 3.34 38.79
C LEU A 243 18.72 3.01 37.45
N PRO A 244 17.42 2.71 37.44
CA PRO A 244 16.70 2.49 36.19
C PRO A 244 16.67 3.78 35.34
N PRO A 245 16.59 3.67 34.01
CA PRO A 245 16.50 4.82 33.09
C PRO A 245 15.38 5.82 33.41
N SER A 246 14.33 5.38 34.12
CA SER A 246 13.21 6.22 34.57
C SER A 246 13.57 7.25 35.62
N LEU A 247 14.67 7.07 36.35
CA LEU A 247 15.15 8.05 37.34
C LEU A 247 15.98 9.19 36.71
N MET A 248 16.33 9.07 35.42
CA MET A 248 17.08 10.11 34.72
C MET A 248 16.12 11.18 34.19
N ASP A 249 16.42 12.45 34.49
CA ASP A 249 15.59 13.58 34.07
C ASP A 249 15.64 13.83 32.55
N SER A 250 14.72 14.65 32.04
CA SER A 250 14.68 15.00 30.62
C SER A 250 15.95 15.73 30.15
N ARG A 251 16.58 16.53 31.02
CA ARG A 251 17.82 17.27 30.71
C ARG A 251 18.99 16.33 30.42
N PHE A 252 19.10 15.23 31.16
CA PHE A 252 20.09 14.20 30.92
C PHE A 252 19.96 13.61 29.51
N TRP A 253 18.74 13.21 29.14
CA TRP A 253 18.47 12.63 27.82
C TRP A 253 18.71 13.62 26.68
N ASP A 254 18.30 14.88 26.86
CA ASP A 254 18.54 15.95 25.87
C ASP A 254 20.04 16.21 25.69
N THR A 255 20.78 16.31 26.79
CA THR A 255 22.24 16.48 26.76
C THR A 255 22.91 15.30 26.07
N LEU A 256 22.54 14.07 26.42
CA LEU A 256 23.08 12.86 25.80
C LEU A 256 22.83 12.85 24.28
N LEU A 257 21.61 13.19 23.84
CA LEU A 257 21.27 13.25 22.42
C LEU A 257 22.01 14.38 21.69
N ARG A 258 22.16 15.56 22.30
CA ARG A 258 22.99 16.65 21.73
C ARG A 258 24.44 16.22 21.57
N GLN A 259 25.02 15.53 22.55
CA GLN A 259 26.38 14.98 22.42
C GLN A 259 26.46 13.92 21.33
N MET A 260 25.44 13.08 21.19
CA MET A 260 25.36 12.10 20.09
C MET A 260 25.27 12.77 18.72
N SER A 261 24.63 13.94 18.60
CA SER A 261 24.54 14.66 17.34
C SER A 261 25.91 15.15 16.84
N LYS A 262 26.89 15.32 17.72
CA LYS A 262 28.27 15.68 17.35
C LYS A 262 29.09 14.49 16.79
N LEU A 263 28.60 13.26 16.92
CA LEU A 263 29.31 12.04 16.52
C LEU A 263 29.16 11.78 15.01
N PRO A 264 30.10 11.01 14.40
CA PRO A 264 30.01 10.66 12.99
C PRO A 264 28.75 9.81 12.70
N HIS A 265 28.15 10.07 11.54
CA HIS A 265 26.92 9.41 11.09
C HIS A 265 27.20 8.00 10.57
N ASP A 266 27.26 7.02 11.47
CA ASP A 266 27.43 5.62 11.11
C ASP A 266 26.31 4.73 11.68
N ASP A 267 26.32 3.45 11.32
CA ASP A 267 25.37 2.48 11.88
C ASP A 267 25.56 2.29 13.39
N ALA A 268 26.76 2.57 13.89
CA ALA A 268 27.07 2.48 15.32
C ALA A 268 26.35 3.58 16.11
N LEU A 269 26.26 4.80 15.58
CA LEU A 269 25.48 5.92 16.11
C LEU A 269 23.97 5.63 15.99
N CYS A 270 23.51 5.13 14.84
CA CYS A 270 22.09 4.77 14.68
C CYS A 270 21.65 3.69 15.67
N ASN A 271 22.45 2.64 15.85
CA ASN A 271 22.19 1.61 16.85
C ASN A 271 22.20 2.17 18.29
N LEU A 272 23.09 3.12 18.58
CA LEU A 272 23.10 3.80 19.88
C LEU A 272 21.83 4.65 20.06
N PHE A 273 21.42 5.41 19.05
CA PHE A 273 20.19 6.21 19.06
C PHE A 273 18.96 5.34 19.30
N VAL A 274 18.86 4.20 18.62
CA VAL A 274 17.80 3.21 18.83
C VAL A 274 17.78 2.71 20.27
N LYS A 275 18.95 2.41 20.85
CA LYS A 275 19.03 1.97 22.26
C LYS A 275 18.65 3.09 23.23
N VAL A 276 19.09 4.32 22.99
CA VAL A 276 18.74 5.50 23.83
C VAL A 276 17.23 5.68 23.83
N MET A 277 16.61 5.73 22.65
CA MET A 277 15.18 5.92 22.54
C MET A 277 14.37 4.78 23.17
N ARG A 278 14.84 3.53 23.11
CA ARG A 278 14.20 2.38 23.79
C ARG A 278 14.35 2.42 25.31
N ALA A 279 15.46 2.95 25.81
CA ALA A 279 15.71 3.09 27.24
C ALA A 279 15.00 4.32 27.85
N MET A 280 14.83 5.39 27.07
CA MET A 280 14.20 6.62 27.51
C MET A 280 12.71 6.42 27.83
N PRO A 281 12.23 6.87 29.01
CA PRO A 281 10.80 6.89 29.34
C PRO A 281 9.98 7.64 28.31
N MET A 282 8.74 7.21 28.07
CA MET A 282 7.85 7.83 27.08
C MET A 282 7.59 9.30 27.40
N ASP A 283 7.32 9.59 28.68
CA ASP A 283 6.96 10.93 29.17
C ASP A 283 8.07 11.96 28.94
N HIS A 284 9.33 11.52 28.80
CA HIS A 284 10.46 12.40 28.52
C HIS A 284 10.63 12.71 27.03
N ARG A 285 10.06 11.93 26.11
CA ARG A 285 10.33 12.08 24.67
C ARG A 285 9.78 13.37 24.06
N SER A 286 8.65 13.85 24.55
CA SER A 286 8.06 15.13 24.12
C SER A 286 8.92 16.31 24.59
N LEU A 287 9.43 16.24 25.82
CA LEU A 287 10.33 17.25 26.42
C LEU A 287 11.71 17.29 25.78
N VAL A 288 12.15 16.19 25.16
CA VAL A 288 13.50 16.02 24.59
C VAL A 288 13.47 16.06 23.06
N SER A 289 12.42 16.65 22.48
CA SER A 289 12.25 16.70 21.03
C SER A 289 13.40 17.41 20.31
N GLU A 290 14.01 18.44 20.90
CA GLU A 290 15.16 19.15 20.31
C GLU A 290 16.41 18.26 20.19
N GLY A 291 16.77 17.51 21.23
CA GLY A 291 17.88 16.55 21.17
C GLY A 291 17.63 15.46 20.14
N ILE A 292 16.40 14.93 20.05
CA ILE A 292 16.01 13.95 19.03
C ILE A 292 16.17 14.54 17.61
N LEU A 293 15.64 15.74 17.39
CA LEU A 293 15.75 16.44 16.11
C LEU A 293 17.21 16.69 15.74
N SER A 294 18.06 17.07 16.70
CA SER A 294 19.49 17.29 16.47
C SER A 294 20.20 16.04 15.92
N VAL A 295 19.93 14.87 16.52
CA VAL A 295 20.50 13.60 16.03
C VAL A 295 19.94 13.22 14.66
N LEU A 296 18.63 13.41 14.44
CA LEU A 296 18.00 13.12 13.16
C LEU A 296 18.52 14.02 12.03
N THR A 297 18.76 15.31 12.31
CA THR A 297 19.40 16.24 11.37
C THR A 297 20.74 15.68 10.90
N CYS A 298 21.57 15.14 11.78
CA CYS A 298 22.85 14.53 11.40
C CYS A 298 22.67 13.35 10.44
N PHE A 299 21.67 12.50 10.65
CA PHE A 299 21.34 11.43 9.70
C PHE A 299 20.81 11.98 8.38
N PHE A 300 19.97 13.00 8.38
CA PHE A 300 19.42 13.57 7.16
C PHE A 300 20.47 14.27 6.31
N CYS A 301 21.36 15.06 6.93
CA CYS A 301 22.50 15.66 6.23
C CYS A 301 23.38 14.58 5.61
N ALA A 302 23.60 13.46 6.31
CA ALA A 302 24.35 12.32 5.79
C ALA A 302 23.64 11.64 4.59
N TRP A 303 22.33 11.41 4.70
CA TRP A 303 21.55 10.81 3.61
C TRP A 303 21.47 11.73 2.40
N ASN A 304 21.41 13.05 2.62
CA ASN A 304 21.41 14.07 1.57
C ASN A 304 22.76 14.14 0.84
N ARG A 305 23.87 13.93 1.55
CA ARG A 305 25.21 13.86 0.93
C ARG A 305 25.48 12.55 0.19
N SER A 306 24.64 11.54 0.38
CA SER A 306 24.79 10.27 -0.33
C SER A 306 24.38 10.45 -1.79
N SER A 307 25.34 10.34 -2.70
CA SER A 307 25.07 10.31 -4.15
C SER A 307 24.35 9.02 -4.61
N SER A 308 24.15 8.06 -3.70
CA SER A 308 23.45 6.83 -4.03
C SER A 308 21.98 7.09 -4.30
N THR A 309 21.46 6.63 -5.44
CA THR A 309 20.03 6.61 -5.68
C THR A 309 19.46 5.26 -5.26
N PRO A 310 18.30 5.21 -4.59
CA PRO A 310 17.71 3.95 -4.17
C PRO A 310 17.34 3.13 -5.40
N GLU A 311 18.09 2.07 -5.66
CA GLU A 311 17.84 1.20 -6.81
C GLU A 311 16.63 0.29 -6.55
N GLY A 312 15.90 -0.07 -7.60
CA GLY A 312 14.76 -1.00 -7.47
C GLY A 312 15.14 -2.36 -6.87
N ARG A 313 16.41 -2.79 -6.98
CA ARG A 313 16.92 -3.99 -6.30
C ARG A 313 17.02 -3.80 -4.79
N GLU A 314 17.52 -2.66 -4.34
CA GLU A 314 17.67 -2.33 -2.91
C GLU A 314 16.31 -2.16 -2.25
N ILE A 315 15.39 -1.47 -2.92
CA ILE A 315 13.99 -1.33 -2.47
C ILE A 315 13.32 -2.71 -2.31
N ARG A 316 13.53 -3.62 -3.27
CA ARG A 316 13.03 -5.00 -3.16
C ARG A 316 13.62 -5.73 -1.95
N ARG A 317 14.94 -5.62 -1.73
CA ARG A 317 15.59 -6.21 -0.55
C ARG A 317 15.03 -5.63 0.74
N LEU A 318 14.80 -4.32 0.80
CA LEU A 318 14.20 -3.66 1.96
C LEU A 318 12.81 -4.23 2.28
N LEU A 319 11.97 -4.42 1.26
CA LEU A 319 10.65 -5.05 1.41
C LEU A 319 10.75 -6.53 1.80
N ASP A 320 11.71 -7.30 1.25
CA ASP A 320 11.93 -8.69 1.63
C ASP A 320 12.23 -8.79 3.14
N ILE A 321 13.11 -7.93 3.67
CA ILE A 321 13.48 -7.94 5.09
C ILE A 321 12.36 -7.35 5.96
N GLY A 322 11.59 -6.39 5.44
CA GLY A 322 10.50 -5.72 6.17
C GLY A 322 9.27 -6.61 6.33
N ILE A 323 8.83 -7.26 5.25
CA ILE A 323 7.56 -7.98 5.19
C ILE A 323 7.73 -9.48 5.43
N LEU A 324 8.78 -10.14 4.90
CA LEU A 324 8.92 -11.61 5.02
C LEU A 324 9.56 -12.07 6.32
N GLY A 325 10.41 -11.24 6.94
CA GLY A 325 10.95 -11.50 8.28
C GLY A 325 11.86 -12.73 8.45
N GLU A 326 12.30 -13.38 7.36
CA GLU A 326 13.11 -14.62 7.41
C GLU A 326 14.47 -14.37 8.10
N LEU A 327 14.60 -14.85 9.35
CA LEU A 327 15.61 -14.42 10.34
C LEU A 327 17.07 -14.63 9.95
N TYR A 328 17.42 -15.77 9.35
CA TYR A 328 18.82 -16.08 9.01
C TYR A 328 19.30 -15.30 7.77
N GLU A 329 18.48 -15.25 6.72
CA GLU A 329 18.75 -14.41 5.56
C GLU A 329 18.66 -12.90 5.89
N LYS A 330 17.97 -12.54 6.99
CA LYS A 330 17.77 -11.16 7.42
C LYS A 330 19.09 -10.41 7.62
N GLN A 331 20.04 -10.98 8.35
CA GLN A 331 21.29 -10.30 8.69
C GLN A 331 22.17 -10.08 7.45
N GLN A 332 22.32 -11.11 6.61
CA GLN A 332 23.13 -11.04 5.39
C GLN A 332 22.51 -10.09 4.34
N LYS A 333 21.18 -10.08 4.22
CA LYS A 333 20.47 -9.13 3.34
C LYS A 333 20.54 -7.71 3.87
N LEU A 334 20.51 -7.54 5.20
CA LEU A 334 20.56 -6.22 5.82
C LEU A 334 21.93 -5.58 5.58
N SER A 335 23.04 -6.28 5.79
CA SER A 335 24.39 -5.75 5.52
C SER A 335 24.60 -5.35 4.05
N ALA A 336 23.82 -5.91 3.13
CA ALA A 336 23.85 -5.59 1.70
C ALA A 336 22.99 -4.38 1.30
N LEU A 337 22.32 -3.71 2.25
CA LEU A 337 21.58 -2.47 2.01
C LEU A 337 22.44 -1.24 2.28
N PRO A 338 22.21 -0.13 1.54
CA PRO A 338 22.75 1.17 1.87
C PRO A 338 22.51 1.54 3.33
N ALA A 339 23.49 2.20 3.95
CA ALA A 339 23.41 2.62 5.35
C ALA A 339 22.15 3.46 5.62
N SER A 340 21.79 4.37 4.71
CA SER A 340 20.56 5.18 4.80
C SER A 340 19.28 4.35 4.97
N LEU A 341 19.10 3.30 4.18
CA LEU A 341 17.90 2.45 4.25
C LEU A 341 17.88 1.59 5.51
N ARG A 342 19.05 1.10 5.96
CA ARG A 342 19.15 0.38 7.24
C ARG A 342 18.80 1.29 8.43
N GLN A 343 19.35 2.49 8.42
CA GLN A 343 19.13 3.50 9.45
C GLN A 343 17.67 3.97 9.45
N ALA A 344 17.09 4.23 8.27
CA ALA A 344 15.68 4.58 8.11
C ALA A 344 14.77 3.52 8.73
N ARG A 345 15.02 2.23 8.46
CA ARG A 345 14.27 1.14 9.11
C ARG A 345 14.42 1.20 10.63
N ALA A 346 15.65 1.26 11.14
CA ALA A 346 15.90 1.24 12.58
C ALA A 346 15.26 2.44 13.30
N ILE A 347 15.32 3.63 12.70
CA ILE A 347 14.68 4.86 13.18
C ILE A 347 13.15 4.71 13.18
N SER A 348 12.57 4.12 12.14
CA SER A 348 11.11 3.93 12.07
C SER A 348 10.56 3.02 13.17
N GLU A 349 11.30 1.97 13.56
CA GLU A 349 10.91 1.06 14.64
C GLU A 349 10.86 1.76 16.00
N VAL A 350 11.56 2.88 16.14
CA VAL A 350 11.78 3.57 17.42
C VAL A 350 10.92 4.80 17.55
N LEU A 351 10.76 5.58 16.48
CA LEU A 351 9.82 6.70 16.43
C LEU A 351 8.36 6.23 16.58
N TYR A 352 8.10 4.95 16.29
CA TYR A 352 6.81 4.31 16.53
C TYR A 352 6.40 4.30 18.01
N CYS A 353 7.34 4.22 18.94
CA CYS A 353 7.03 3.91 20.33
C CYS A 353 6.37 5.05 21.13
N GLY A 354 5.76 6.09 20.56
CA GLY A 354 5.14 7.20 21.33
C GLY A 354 3.62 7.19 21.30
N THR A 355 2.98 8.08 22.08
CA THR A 355 1.54 8.34 21.90
C THR A 355 1.27 8.96 20.52
N PRO A 356 0.09 8.74 19.92
CA PRO A 356 -0.23 9.30 18.59
C PRO A 356 -0.14 10.84 18.51
N GLU A 357 -0.37 11.54 19.62
CA GLU A 357 -0.36 13.01 19.67
C GLU A 357 1.06 13.56 19.71
N GLU A 358 1.92 13.01 20.57
CA GLU A 358 3.32 13.41 20.68
C GLU A 358 4.09 13.10 19.39
N THR A 359 3.82 11.92 18.81
CA THR A 359 4.43 11.52 17.54
C THR A 359 4.04 12.47 16.40
N LYS A 360 2.82 13.02 16.39
CA LYS A 360 2.38 13.99 15.37
C LYS A 360 3.21 15.27 15.38
N GLY A 361 3.48 15.84 16.57
CA GLY A 361 4.28 17.06 16.72
C GLY A 361 5.73 16.84 16.26
N LEU A 362 6.35 15.76 16.75
CA LEU A 362 7.71 15.38 16.38
C LEU A 362 7.82 15.09 14.88
N VAL A 363 6.94 14.26 14.31
CA VAL A 363 6.96 13.90 12.88
C VAL A 363 6.78 15.12 11.99
N SER A 364 5.94 16.09 12.38
CA SER A 364 5.77 17.34 11.64
C SER A 364 7.03 18.21 11.70
N ALA A 365 7.71 18.28 12.85
CA ALA A 365 8.99 18.96 12.98
C ALA A 365 10.08 18.30 12.12
N VAL A 366 10.18 16.96 12.18
CA VAL A 366 11.12 16.18 11.38
C VAL A 366 10.86 16.37 9.88
N HIS A 367 9.60 16.35 9.43
CA HIS A 367 9.27 16.56 8.03
C HIS A 367 9.70 17.95 7.53
N ARG A 368 9.51 19.01 8.35
CA ARG A 368 9.99 20.36 8.02
C ARG A 368 11.51 20.41 7.88
N LEU A 369 12.25 19.71 8.75
CA LEU A 369 13.70 19.61 8.62
C LEU A 369 14.10 18.91 7.34
N VAL A 370 13.50 17.76 7.03
CA VAL A 370 13.77 17.03 5.77
C VAL A 370 13.46 17.89 4.56
N PHE A 371 12.35 18.64 4.57
CA PHE A 371 11.99 19.56 3.49
C PHE A 371 13.07 20.63 3.28
N ASN A 372 13.52 21.28 4.36
CA ASN A 372 14.58 22.29 4.30
C ASN A 372 15.91 21.71 3.79
N GLU A 373 16.30 20.53 4.26
CA GLU A 373 17.51 19.83 3.82
C GLU A 373 17.44 19.44 2.33
N THR A 374 16.27 18.98 1.86
CA THR A 374 16.08 18.67 0.43
C THR A 374 16.10 19.91 -0.45
N ALA A 375 15.66 21.07 0.06
CA ALA A 375 15.74 22.33 -0.68
C ALA A 375 17.18 22.86 -0.79
N ALA A 376 18.04 22.52 0.18
CA ALA A 376 19.43 22.97 0.20
C ALA A 376 20.36 22.21 -0.76
N SER A 377 19.99 21.01 -1.23
CA SER A 377 20.84 20.19 -2.11
C SER A 377 20.06 19.62 -3.31
N ALA A 378 20.42 20.07 -4.51
CA ALA A 378 19.76 19.67 -5.75
C ALA A 378 20.07 18.23 -6.21
N GLU A 379 21.24 17.67 -5.85
CA GLU A 379 21.74 16.42 -6.45
C GLU A 379 21.56 15.18 -5.56
N GLY A 380 21.52 15.32 -4.23
CA GLY A 380 21.53 14.18 -3.29
C GLY A 380 20.21 13.90 -2.55
N GLY A 381 19.17 14.71 -2.76
CA GLY A 381 17.93 14.63 -1.98
C GLY A 381 17.10 13.36 -2.18
N ARG A 382 17.37 12.54 -3.22
CA ARG A 382 16.51 11.39 -3.55
C ARG A 382 16.56 10.29 -2.50
N MET A 383 17.76 9.97 -2.00
CA MET A 383 17.93 8.96 -0.95
C MET A 383 17.33 9.44 0.37
N LEU A 384 17.55 10.70 0.73
CA LEU A 384 16.93 11.34 1.88
C LEU A 384 15.40 11.27 1.79
N ARG A 385 14.81 11.71 0.68
CA ARG A 385 13.35 11.65 0.45
C ARG A 385 12.80 10.25 0.60
N TYR A 386 13.37 9.27 -0.11
CA TYR A 386 12.84 7.92 -0.05
C TYR A 386 12.99 7.30 1.35
N SER A 387 14.15 7.51 1.99
CA SER A 387 14.41 7.02 3.35
C SER A 387 13.43 7.61 4.37
N TRP A 388 13.16 8.92 4.29
CA TRP A 388 12.17 9.57 5.15
C TRP A 388 10.74 9.11 4.87
N LEU A 389 10.32 9.04 3.60
CA LEU A 389 9.00 8.52 3.25
C LEU A 389 8.81 7.06 3.66
N TYR A 390 9.88 6.26 3.62
CA TYR A 390 9.86 4.89 4.12
C TYR A 390 9.69 4.85 5.65
N VAL A 391 10.37 5.73 6.40
CA VAL A 391 10.15 5.89 7.85
C VAL A 391 8.69 6.20 8.14
N LEU A 392 8.11 7.17 7.43
CA LEU A 392 6.70 7.54 7.56
C LEU A 392 5.76 6.37 7.22
N ALA A 393 6.01 5.66 6.13
CA ALA A 393 5.19 4.52 5.71
C ALA A 393 5.24 3.36 6.71
N ASN A 394 6.36 3.17 7.41
CA ASN A 394 6.49 2.09 8.39
C ASN A 394 5.85 2.42 9.76
N MET A 395 5.41 3.67 9.98
CA MET A 395 4.74 4.08 11.22
C MET A 395 3.21 3.92 11.10
N PRO A 396 2.57 3.05 11.90
CA PRO A 396 1.13 2.77 11.79
C PRO A 396 0.23 3.95 12.21
N HIS A 397 0.71 4.83 13.08
CA HIS A 397 -0.05 5.99 13.56
C HIS A 397 -0.08 7.15 12.56
N VAL A 398 0.84 7.18 11.58
CA VAL A 398 0.87 8.24 10.56
C VAL A 398 -0.30 8.08 9.61
N ASN A 399 -1.17 9.10 9.56
CA ASN A 399 -2.31 9.16 8.65
C ASN A 399 -1.84 9.05 7.18
N GLU A 400 -2.62 8.34 6.35
CA GLU A 400 -2.35 8.27 4.92
C GLU A 400 -2.25 9.65 4.28
N ASP A 401 -3.11 10.57 4.70
CA ASP A 401 -3.12 11.94 4.16
C ASP A 401 -1.83 12.69 4.45
N PHE A 402 -1.29 12.52 5.67
CA PHE A 402 -0.01 13.12 6.00
C PHE A 402 1.14 12.52 5.18
N LEU A 403 1.18 11.19 5.01
CA LEU A 403 2.21 10.55 4.17
C LEU A 403 2.10 11.03 2.72
N PHE A 404 0.88 11.10 2.17
CA PHE A 404 0.65 11.48 0.78
C PHE A 404 0.98 12.96 0.53
N ASP A 405 0.63 13.84 1.48
CA ASP A 405 0.99 15.25 1.43
C ASP A 405 2.50 15.45 1.58
N ALA A 406 3.16 14.73 2.48
CA ALA A 406 4.62 14.76 2.65
C ALA A 406 5.36 14.25 1.40
N ALA A 407 4.83 13.22 0.74
CA ALA A 407 5.40 12.74 -0.50
C ALA A 407 5.20 13.71 -1.67
N ALA A 408 4.04 14.39 -1.72
CA ALA A 408 3.77 15.41 -2.72
C ALA A 408 4.69 16.63 -2.55
N SER A 409 4.84 17.14 -1.33
CA SER A 409 5.72 18.29 -1.04
C SER A 409 7.19 17.99 -1.37
N LEU A 410 7.67 16.78 -1.07
CA LEU A 410 9.05 16.36 -1.41
C LEU A 410 9.22 15.92 -2.87
N SER A 411 8.15 15.85 -3.66
CA SER A 411 8.19 15.47 -5.08
C SER A 411 7.89 16.62 -6.02
N GLU A 412 7.90 17.86 -5.54
CA GLU A 412 7.73 19.03 -6.39
C GLU A 412 8.82 19.07 -7.47
N PRO A 413 8.45 19.28 -8.76
CA PRO A 413 9.38 19.18 -9.88
C PRO A 413 10.58 20.13 -9.81
N ALA A 414 10.42 21.25 -9.10
CA ALA A 414 11.47 22.24 -8.88
C ALA A 414 12.58 21.71 -7.95
N LEU A 415 12.23 20.78 -7.05
CA LEU A 415 13.17 20.24 -6.07
C LEU A 415 13.89 19.01 -6.61
N MET A 416 13.17 18.05 -7.22
CA MET A 416 13.73 16.73 -7.53
C MET A 416 12.99 15.94 -8.61
N PRO A 417 13.63 14.91 -9.22
CA PRO A 417 12.94 13.96 -10.10
C PRO A 417 11.79 13.25 -9.36
N PRO A 418 10.70 12.89 -10.05
CA PRO A 418 9.55 12.25 -9.43
C PRO A 418 9.90 10.87 -8.86
N LEU A 419 9.12 10.42 -7.86
CA LEU A 419 9.21 9.05 -7.37
C LEU A 419 8.94 8.05 -8.50
N SER A 420 9.80 7.05 -8.62
CA SER A 420 9.65 5.91 -9.52
C SER A 420 8.47 5.02 -9.15
N VAL A 421 7.98 4.23 -10.11
CA VAL A 421 6.86 3.30 -9.92
C VAL A 421 7.17 2.26 -8.83
N VAL A 422 8.43 1.85 -8.69
CA VAL A 422 8.89 0.91 -7.65
C VAL A 422 8.88 1.56 -6.28
N GLU A 423 9.38 2.79 -6.14
CA GLU A 423 9.33 3.54 -4.89
C GLU A 423 7.88 3.74 -4.44
N VAL A 424 6.99 4.17 -5.33
CA VAL A 424 5.55 4.34 -5.05
C VAL A 424 4.91 3.02 -4.59
N SER A 425 5.18 1.92 -5.29
CA SER A 425 4.63 0.59 -4.94
C SER A 425 5.15 0.11 -3.59
N SER A 426 6.43 0.38 -3.29
CA SER A 426 7.07 0.04 -2.02
C SER A 426 6.48 0.80 -0.84
N LEU A 427 6.29 2.12 -0.98
CA LEU A 427 5.71 2.98 0.05
C LEU A 427 4.27 2.54 0.38
N LEU A 428 3.45 2.30 -0.65
CA LEU A 428 2.08 1.81 -0.46
C LEU A 428 2.06 0.44 0.24
N LEU A 429 2.86 -0.51 -0.21
CA LEU A 429 2.94 -1.84 0.43
C LEU A 429 3.37 -1.76 1.89
N THR A 430 4.39 -0.94 2.18
CA THR A 430 4.90 -0.76 3.54
C THR A 430 3.85 -0.12 4.44
N GLN A 431 3.17 0.91 3.96
CA GLN A 431 2.09 1.59 4.68
C GLN A 431 0.89 0.69 4.94
N TRP A 432 0.42 -0.04 3.94
CA TRP A 432 -0.73 -0.94 4.11
C TRP A 432 -0.39 -2.12 5.02
N ALA A 433 0.87 -2.57 5.03
CA ALA A 433 1.35 -3.59 5.96
C ALA A 433 1.44 -3.05 7.39
N SER A 434 2.06 -1.88 7.60
CA SER A 434 2.25 -1.29 8.93
C SER A 434 0.90 -0.97 9.60
N ARG A 435 -0.06 -0.44 8.84
CA ARG A 435 -1.41 -0.11 9.34
C ARG A 435 -2.35 -1.31 9.46
N GLY A 436 -1.90 -2.52 9.09
CA GLY A 436 -2.72 -3.72 9.18
C GLY A 436 -3.87 -3.80 8.16
N TYR A 437 -3.84 -3.00 7.08
CA TYR A 437 -4.85 -3.08 6.02
C TYR A 437 -4.74 -4.35 5.18
N LEU A 438 -3.55 -4.96 5.14
CA LEU A 438 -3.31 -6.25 4.52
C LEU A 438 -3.53 -7.38 5.54
N ARG A 439 -4.51 -8.26 5.28
CA ARG A 439 -4.76 -9.45 6.12
C ARG A 439 -3.57 -10.40 6.17
N SER A 440 -2.90 -10.60 5.04
CA SER A 440 -1.67 -11.40 4.92
C SER A 440 -0.65 -10.62 4.09
N PRO A 441 0.13 -9.73 4.72
CA PRO A 441 1.08 -8.87 4.01
C PRO A 441 2.17 -9.72 3.31
N THR A 442 2.57 -10.83 3.91
CA THR A 442 3.55 -11.79 3.36
C THR A 442 3.06 -12.42 2.06
N ASP A 443 1.80 -12.87 1.99
CA ASP A 443 1.26 -13.52 0.78
C ASP A 443 1.04 -12.53 -0.36
N VAL A 444 0.54 -11.33 -0.03
CA VAL A 444 0.39 -10.25 -1.01
C VAL A 444 1.76 -9.87 -1.57
N TYR A 445 2.77 -9.69 -0.71
CA TYR A 445 4.12 -9.35 -1.14
C TYR A 445 4.79 -10.47 -1.95
N ARG A 446 4.65 -11.74 -1.55
CA ARG A 446 5.11 -12.89 -2.37
C ARG A 446 4.46 -12.90 -3.75
N SER A 447 3.17 -12.60 -3.84
CA SER A 447 2.47 -12.50 -5.12
C SER A 447 2.98 -11.33 -5.95
N TYR A 448 3.15 -10.16 -5.33
CA TYR A 448 3.73 -8.97 -5.95
C TYR A 448 5.11 -9.26 -6.55
N ARG A 449 6.01 -9.87 -5.76
CA ARG A 449 7.37 -10.23 -6.18
C ARG A 449 7.35 -11.21 -7.36
N ARG A 450 6.43 -12.19 -7.37
CA ARG A 450 6.27 -13.13 -8.49
C ARG A 450 5.81 -12.45 -9.79
N HIS A 451 4.89 -11.49 -9.70
CA HIS A 451 4.38 -10.78 -10.88
C HIS A 451 5.38 -9.76 -11.44
N LEU A 452 6.08 -9.06 -10.54
CA LEU A 452 7.08 -8.06 -10.88
C LEU A 452 8.25 -8.67 -11.67
N GLY A 453 8.81 -9.78 -11.18
CA GLY A 453 10.00 -10.38 -11.78
C GLY A 453 11.16 -9.37 -11.83
N ARG A 454 11.72 -9.16 -13.03
CA ARG A 454 12.80 -8.19 -13.30
C ARG A 454 12.29 -6.86 -13.93
N ARG A 455 10.99 -6.60 -13.92
CA ARG A 455 10.35 -5.55 -14.73
C ARG A 455 9.84 -4.43 -13.82
N ASP A 456 10.68 -3.44 -13.58
CA ASP A 456 10.41 -2.38 -12.62
C ASP A 456 9.25 -1.44 -13.08
N ASP A 457 9.06 -1.28 -14.39
CA ASP A 457 7.92 -0.53 -14.97
C ASP A 457 6.56 -1.19 -14.71
N ALA A 458 6.55 -2.50 -14.47
CA ALA A 458 5.36 -3.29 -14.17
C ALA A 458 5.04 -3.32 -12.66
N ALA A 459 5.66 -2.45 -11.85
CA ALA A 459 5.50 -2.54 -10.40
C ALA A 459 4.07 -2.27 -9.93
N LEU A 460 3.41 -1.21 -10.39
CA LEU A 460 2.03 -0.94 -9.99
C LEU A 460 1.05 -1.99 -10.52
N SER A 461 1.21 -2.45 -11.77
CA SER A 461 0.37 -3.52 -12.31
C SER A 461 0.53 -4.82 -11.52
N SER A 462 1.76 -5.17 -11.16
CA SER A 462 2.09 -6.33 -10.32
C SER A 462 1.50 -6.22 -8.92
N LEU A 463 1.49 -5.00 -8.35
CA LEU A 463 0.89 -4.71 -7.04
C LEU A 463 -0.63 -4.89 -7.10
N PHE A 464 -1.28 -4.30 -8.10
CA PHE A 464 -2.74 -4.44 -8.25
C PHE A 464 -3.15 -5.88 -8.54
N LEU A 465 -2.35 -6.64 -9.30
CA LEU A 465 -2.58 -8.05 -9.56
C LEU A 465 -2.40 -8.92 -8.32
N ALA A 466 -1.41 -8.60 -7.48
CA ALA A 466 -1.20 -9.25 -6.19
C ALA A 466 -2.38 -9.02 -5.23
N LEU A 467 -2.85 -7.77 -5.13
CA LEU A 467 -4.05 -7.42 -4.37
C LEU A 467 -5.30 -8.09 -4.93
N PHE A 468 -5.42 -8.19 -6.25
CA PHE A 468 -6.54 -8.87 -6.89
C PHE A 468 -6.56 -10.37 -6.58
N SER A 469 -5.39 -11.01 -6.57
CA SER A 469 -5.25 -12.45 -6.39
C SER A 469 -5.36 -12.91 -4.93
N ARG A 470 -5.12 -12.02 -3.96
CA ARG A 470 -5.05 -12.38 -2.52
C ARG A 470 -6.00 -11.59 -1.63
N GLY A 471 -6.52 -10.46 -2.09
CA GLY A 471 -7.37 -9.57 -1.30
C GLY A 471 -8.86 -9.91 -1.41
N ASN A 472 -9.61 -9.61 -0.34
CA ASN A 472 -11.07 -9.61 -0.38
C ASN A 472 -11.58 -8.41 -1.20
N ASN A 473 -12.80 -8.52 -1.74
CA ASN A 473 -13.32 -7.51 -2.68
C ASN A 473 -13.40 -6.10 -2.08
N GLU A 474 -13.94 -5.97 -0.86
CA GLU A 474 -14.11 -4.65 -0.21
C GLU A 474 -12.77 -4.04 0.23
N THR A 475 -11.90 -4.83 0.87
CA THR A 475 -10.56 -4.36 1.26
C THR A 475 -9.74 -3.96 0.04
N ARG A 476 -9.82 -4.73 -1.06
CA ARG A 476 -9.11 -4.44 -2.31
C ARG A 476 -9.55 -3.10 -2.90
N LYS A 477 -10.85 -2.82 -2.96
CA LYS A 477 -11.36 -1.53 -3.46
C LYS A 477 -10.92 -0.37 -2.59
N GLY A 478 -10.88 -0.55 -1.27
CA GLY A 478 -10.31 0.42 -0.33
C GLY A 478 -8.84 0.75 -0.65
N LEU A 479 -8.02 -0.30 -0.84
CA LEU A 479 -6.60 -0.15 -1.19
C LEU A 479 -6.39 0.49 -2.56
N TYR A 480 -7.23 0.18 -3.55
CA TYR A 480 -7.20 0.86 -4.85
C TYR A 480 -7.52 2.35 -4.73
N ARG A 481 -8.53 2.73 -3.93
CA ARG A 481 -8.81 4.15 -3.65
C ARG A 481 -7.64 4.85 -2.96
N SER A 482 -7.02 4.20 -1.97
CA SER A 482 -5.82 4.70 -1.29
C SER A 482 -4.67 4.93 -2.30
N ALA A 483 -4.41 3.96 -3.19
CA ALA A 483 -3.41 4.11 -4.25
C ALA A 483 -3.75 5.25 -5.23
N TRP A 484 -5.00 5.39 -5.64
CA TRP A 484 -5.44 6.49 -6.51
C TRP A 484 -5.31 7.84 -5.83
N LYS A 485 -5.64 7.94 -4.55
CA LYS A 485 -5.47 9.15 -3.73
C LYS A 485 -4.00 9.57 -3.69
N PHE A 486 -3.10 8.61 -3.44
CA PHE A 486 -1.66 8.86 -3.42
C PHE A 486 -1.15 9.33 -4.78
N LEU A 487 -1.51 8.64 -5.86
CA LEU A 487 -1.11 9.00 -7.21
C LEU A 487 -1.70 10.33 -7.70
N GLY A 488 -2.91 10.67 -7.22
CA GLY A 488 -3.55 11.96 -7.46
C GLY A 488 -2.78 13.10 -6.82
N LYS A 489 -2.35 12.93 -5.56
CA LYS A 489 -1.50 13.90 -4.83
C LYS A 489 -0.15 14.11 -5.51
N LEU A 490 0.44 13.06 -6.09
CA LEU A 490 1.66 13.15 -6.88
C LEU A 490 1.45 13.70 -8.31
N ASN A 491 0.20 13.86 -8.76
CA ASN A 491 -0.17 14.15 -10.15
C ASN A 491 0.47 13.13 -11.14
N ARG A 492 0.37 11.83 -10.82
CA ARG A 492 0.97 10.71 -11.57
C ARG A 492 0.03 9.53 -11.80
N THR A 493 -1.28 9.79 -11.96
CA THR A 493 -2.27 8.74 -12.28
C THR A 493 -1.92 7.95 -13.56
N ASP A 494 -1.19 8.57 -14.49
CA ASP A 494 -0.61 7.94 -15.69
C ASP A 494 0.31 6.74 -15.43
N TYR A 495 0.92 6.65 -14.24
CA TYR A 495 1.78 5.50 -13.90
C TYR A 495 1.00 4.19 -13.92
N VAL A 496 -0.27 4.21 -13.51
CA VAL A 496 -1.11 3.01 -13.55
C VAL A 496 -1.33 2.54 -14.97
N ILE A 497 -1.71 3.46 -15.87
CA ILE A 497 -1.99 3.12 -17.26
C ILE A 497 -0.72 2.63 -17.97
N ARG A 498 0.44 3.27 -17.73
CA ARG A 498 1.73 2.83 -18.29
C ARG A 498 2.12 1.44 -17.79
N SER A 499 2.03 1.21 -16.48
CA SER A 499 2.37 -0.07 -15.86
C SER A 499 1.46 -1.19 -16.35
N LEU A 500 0.15 -0.94 -16.44
CA LEU A 500 -0.82 -1.90 -16.99
C LEU A 500 -0.64 -2.13 -18.49
N ALA A 501 -0.31 -1.11 -19.28
CA ALA A 501 -0.10 -1.27 -20.72
C ALA A 501 1.05 -2.24 -21.00
N PHE A 502 2.12 -2.16 -20.20
CA PHE A 502 3.25 -3.06 -20.28
C PHE A 502 2.85 -4.52 -20.01
N ASP A 503 2.08 -4.79 -18.95
CA ASP A 503 1.61 -6.15 -18.66
C ASP A 503 0.47 -6.63 -19.58
N SER A 504 -0.29 -5.72 -20.19
CA SER A 504 -1.37 -6.07 -21.12
C SER A 504 -0.87 -6.83 -22.35
N GLN A 505 0.36 -6.56 -22.79
CA GLN A 505 1.03 -7.27 -23.88
C GLN A 505 1.28 -8.75 -23.54
N THR A 506 1.35 -9.09 -22.24
CA THR A 506 1.55 -10.47 -21.79
C THR A 506 0.25 -11.26 -21.64
N GLY A 507 -0.92 -10.62 -21.81
CA GLY A 507 -2.24 -11.26 -21.74
C GLY A 507 -2.70 -11.69 -20.33
N LYS A 508 -2.01 -11.28 -19.27
CA LYS A 508 -2.23 -11.78 -17.89
C LYS A 508 -3.20 -10.96 -17.04
N LEU A 509 -3.78 -9.88 -17.58
CA LEU A 509 -4.58 -8.94 -16.78
C LEU A 509 -6.06 -9.37 -16.69
N PRO A 510 -6.59 -9.61 -15.47
CA PRO A 510 -7.99 -9.94 -15.29
C PRO A 510 -8.91 -8.75 -15.58
N VAL A 511 -9.98 -8.96 -16.36
CA VAL A 511 -10.96 -7.90 -16.69
C VAL A 511 -11.58 -7.30 -15.42
N ARG A 512 -11.95 -8.13 -14.45
CA ARG A 512 -12.54 -7.69 -13.17
C ARG A 512 -11.61 -6.76 -12.38
N MET A 513 -10.29 -6.96 -12.47
CA MET A 513 -9.33 -6.07 -11.84
C MET A 513 -9.37 -4.66 -12.45
N LEU A 514 -9.43 -4.59 -13.79
CA LEU A 514 -9.53 -3.32 -14.52
C LEU A 514 -10.86 -2.61 -14.25
N GLU A 515 -11.95 -3.36 -14.13
CA GLU A 515 -13.27 -2.84 -13.74
C GLU A 515 -13.22 -2.22 -12.34
N ASP A 516 -12.62 -2.89 -11.36
CA ASP A 516 -12.49 -2.37 -9.99
C ASP A 516 -11.61 -1.13 -9.94
N LEU A 517 -10.48 -1.13 -10.68
CA LEU A 517 -9.61 0.04 -10.80
C LEU A 517 -10.35 1.23 -11.43
N ALA A 518 -11.15 0.99 -12.47
CA ALA A 518 -11.98 2.02 -13.11
C ALA A 518 -13.09 2.51 -12.17
N CYS A 519 -13.70 1.64 -11.37
CA CYS A 519 -14.71 2.04 -10.37
C CYS A 519 -14.13 2.89 -9.25
N THR A 520 -12.84 2.73 -8.94
CA THR A 520 -12.17 3.36 -7.78
C THR A 520 -11.33 4.57 -8.14
N SER A 521 -11.09 4.84 -9.43
CA SER A 521 -10.24 5.94 -9.89
C SER A 521 -10.83 7.33 -9.67
N ASP A 522 -12.16 7.43 -9.50
CA ASP A 522 -12.94 8.68 -9.37
C ASP A 522 -12.76 9.70 -10.51
N ASP A 523 -11.95 9.38 -11.53
CA ASP A 523 -11.76 10.11 -12.77
C ASP A 523 -12.31 9.32 -13.97
N HIS A 524 -13.20 9.97 -14.73
CA HIS A 524 -13.82 9.37 -15.91
C HIS A 524 -12.84 9.17 -17.06
N TYR A 525 -11.77 9.98 -17.19
CA TYR A 525 -10.74 9.76 -18.22
C TYR A 525 -9.96 8.48 -17.96
N THR A 526 -9.53 8.28 -16.71
CA THR A 526 -8.85 7.06 -16.29
C THR A 526 -9.72 5.82 -16.51
N ALA A 527 -11.01 5.89 -16.16
CA ALA A 527 -11.96 4.80 -16.42
C ALA A 527 -12.10 4.47 -17.92
N ILE A 528 -12.17 5.50 -18.79
CA ILE A 528 -12.21 5.31 -20.25
C ILE A 528 -10.91 4.67 -20.75
N ARG A 529 -9.74 5.11 -20.25
CA ARG A 529 -8.43 4.56 -20.66
C ARG A 529 -8.25 3.11 -20.25
N LEU A 530 -8.73 2.72 -19.06
CA LEU A 530 -8.73 1.33 -18.61
C LEU A 530 -9.62 0.45 -19.49
N HIS A 531 -10.80 0.93 -19.86
CA HIS A 531 -11.67 0.24 -20.82
C HIS A 531 -11.01 0.13 -22.21
N ASP A 532 -10.36 1.19 -22.69
CA ASP A 532 -9.66 1.17 -23.98
C ASP A 532 -8.49 0.18 -23.97
N LEU A 533 -7.73 0.10 -22.88
CA LEU A 533 -6.67 -0.89 -22.68
C LEU A 533 -7.22 -2.31 -22.77
N TRP A 534 -8.34 -2.59 -22.09
CA TRP A 534 -9.03 -3.87 -22.20
C TRP A 534 -9.47 -4.17 -23.63
N SER A 535 -10.17 -3.22 -24.27
CA SER A 535 -10.76 -3.43 -25.59
C SER A 535 -9.71 -3.65 -26.68
N ARG A 536 -8.50 -3.10 -26.54
CA ARG A 536 -7.43 -3.21 -27.54
C ARG A 536 -6.55 -4.43 -27.36
N HIS A 537 -6.19 -4.76 -26.11
CA HIS A 537 -5.11 -5.72 -25.84
C HIS A 537 -5.56 -7.00 -25.16
N ILE A 538 -6.71 -7.00 -24.49
CA ILE A 538 -7.12 -8.11 -23.61
C ILE A 538 -8.35 -8.84 -24.16
N ARG A 539 -9.23 -8.12 -24.86
CA ARG A 539 -10.49 -8.65 -25.40
C ARG A 539 -10.25 -9.81 -26.39
N THR A 540 -10.40 -11.04 -25.89
CA THR A 540 -10.44 -12.28 -26.67
C THR A 540 -11.87 -12.83 -26.71
N LYS A 541 -12.15 -13.83 -27.57
CA LYS A 541 -13.50 -14.42 -27.68
C LYS A 541 -13.95 -15.13 -26.40
N ASP A 542 -13.01 -15.63 -25.62
CA ASP A 542 -13.26 -16.48 -24.45
C ASP A 542 -13.27 -15.72 -23.12
N GLN A 543 -12.93 -14.43 -23.13
CA GLN A 543 -12.87 -13.63 -21.91
C GLN A 543 -14.22 -13.00 -21.53
N PRO A 544 -14.46 -12.78 -20.22
CA PRO A 544 -15.67 -12.15 -19.75
C PRO A 544 -15.84 -10.73 -20.34
N GLN A 545 -17.09 -10.39 -20.65
CA GLN A 545 -17.44 -9.07 -21.13
C GLN A 545 -17.24 -8.01 -20.02
N TRP A 546 -16.71 -6.85 -20.40
CA TRP A 546 -16.59 -5.69 -19.52
C TRP A 546 -17.94 -5.32 -18.90
N TYR A 547 -17.98 -5.19 -17.58
CA TYR A 547 -19.15 -4.82 -16.81
C TYR A 547 -19.56 -3.37 -17.07
N PRO A 548 -20.74 -3.12 -17.68
CA PRO A 548 -21.16 -1.79 -18.06
C PRO A 548 -21.46 -0.87 -16.88
N GLY A 549 -21.83 -1.45 -15.73
CA GLY A 549 -22.17 -0.68 -14.53
C GLY A 549 -20.99 0.08 -13.91
N VAL A 550 -19.75 -0.19 -14.35
CA VAL A 550 -18.59 0.65 -14.00
C VAL A 550 -18.83 2.12 -14.38
N PHE A 551 -19.54 2.35 -15.50
CA PHE A 551 -19.82 3.70 -16.01
C PHE A 551 -21.07 4.33 -15.40
N ASP A 552 -21.79 3.66 -14.50
CA ASP A 552 -22.98 4.23 -13.85
C ASP A 552 -22.65 5.50 -13.05
N LYS A 553 -21.45 5.58 -12.45
CA LYS A 553 -20.95 6.74 -11.69
C LYS A 553 -20.48 7.88 -12.61
N TYR A 554 -19.93 7.54 -13.77
CA TYR A 554 -19.28 8.50 -14.67
C TYR A 554 -20.19 8.99 -15.80
N ALA A 555 -21.40 8.43 -15.93
CA ALA A 555 -22.30 8.68 -17.05
C ALA A 555 -22.52 10.18 -17.34
N GLU A 556 -22.81 10.97 -16.31
CA GLU A 556 -23.06 12.41 -16.47
C GLU A 556 -21.78 13.20 -16.75
N ALA A 557 -20.70 12.90 -16.02
CA ALA A 557 -19.40 13.55 -16.20
C ALA A 557 -18.86 13.35 -17.63
N ILE A 558 -18.96 12.13 -18.17
CA ILE A 558 -18.54 11.80 -19.54
C ILE A 558 -19.32 12.60 -20.57
N VAL A 559 -20.61 12.83 -20.35
CA VAL A 559 -21.47 13.55 -21.30
C VAL A 559 -21.30 15.05 -21.21
N ARG A 560 -21.05 15.60 -20.01
CA ARG A 560 -20.88 17.04 -19.79
C ARG A 560 -19.49 17.55 -20.20
N ASP A 561 -18.51 16.66 -20.34
CA ASP A 561 -17.15 17.02 -20.71
C ASP A 561 -16.99 17.29 -22.22
N PRO A 562 -16.70 18.54 -22.64
CA PRO A 562 -16.58 18.90 -24.05
C PRO A 562 -15.37 18.27 -24.75
N ARG A 563 -14.34 17.84 -24.01
CA ARG A 563 -13.12 17.27 -24.58
C ARG A 563 -13.32 15.82 -25.03
N ILE A 564 -14.40 15.17 -24.61
CA ILE A 564 -14.69 13.79 -24.96
C ILE A 564 -15.55 13.76 -26.23
N PRO A 565 -15.03 13.23 -27.35
CA PRO A 565 -15.82 13.16 -28.57
C PRO A 565 -16.97 12.17 -28.38
N ALA A 566 -18.15 12.51 -28.89
CA ALA A 566 -19.35 11.73 -28.67
C ALA A 566 -19.23 10.25 -29.12
N LYS A 567 -18.38 9.96 -30.11
CA LYS A 567 -18.07 8.59 -30.55
C LYS A 567 -17.45 7.75 -29.42
N THR A 568 -16.65 8.37 -28.55
CA THR A 568 -16.05 7.72 -27.37
C THR A 568 -17.12 7.29 -26.37
N ILE A 569 -18.12 8.14 -26.11
CA ILE A 569 -19.22 7.85 -25.18
C ILE A 569 -19.91 6.53 -25.55
N TRP A 570 -20.26 6.37 -26.83
CA TRP A 570 -20.93 5.15 -27.32
C TRP A 570 -19.98 3.96 -27.46
N ARG A 571 -18.69 4.19 -27.70
CA ARG A 571 -17.66 3.14 -27.79
C ARG A 571 -17.42 2.49 -26.43
N VAL A 572 -17.36 3.29 -25.37
CA VAL A 572 -17.14 2.84 -23.99
C VAL A 572 -18.28 1.93 -23.50
N LEU A 573 -19.49 2.10 -24.02
CA LEU A 573 -20.62 1.21 -23.74
C LEU A 573 -20.73 0.00 -24.68
N ASP A 574 -19.77 -0.18 -25.60
CA ASP A 574 -19.81 -1.16 -26.71
C ASP A 574 -21.01 -0.95 -27.67
N ILE A 575 -21.67 0.23 -27.66
CA ILE A 575 -22.85 0.56 -28.50
C ILE A 575 -22.41 1.06 -29.89
N GLY A 576 -21.16 1.51 -30.04
CA GLY A 576 -20.60 2.00 -31.32
C GLY A 576 -20.70 0.99 -32.49
N LYS A 577 -20.71 -0.32 -32.20
CA LYS A 577 -20.83 -1.38 -33.22
C LYS A 577 -22.23 -1.47 -33.86
N LEU A 578 -23.22 -0.75 -33.36
CA LEU A 578 -24.52 -0.63 -34.03
C LEU A 578 -24.43 0.08 -35.39
N GLU A 579 -23.39 0.90 -35.61
CA GLU A 579 -23.17 1.65 -36.85
C GLU A 579 -22.43 0.86 -37.96
N SER A 580 -21.83 -0.32 -37.68
CA SER A 580 -21.13 -1.07 -38.76
C SER A 580 -22.14 -1.64 -39.76
N GLN A 581 -22.10 -1.24 -41.03
CA GLN A 581 -23.10 -1.63 -42.04
C GLN A 581 -23.19 -3.15 -42.31
N GLN A 582 -22.17 -3.93 -41.95
CA GLN A 582 -22.03 -5.34 -42.32
C GLN A 582 -22.79 -6.35 -41.45
N SER A 583 -23.60 -5.94 -40.46
CA SER A 583 -24.43 -6.90 -39.68
C SER A 583 -25.86 -6.42 -39.47
N THR A 584 -26.79 -7.38 -39.57
CA THR A 584 -28.23 -7.17 -39.34
C THR A 584 -28.48 -6.66 -37.92
N LEU A 585 -29.43 -5.72 -37.78
CA LEU A 585 -29.78 -5.08 -36.51
C LEU A 585 -30.13 -6.12 -35.43
N GLY A 586 -30.77 -7.23 -35.80
CA GLY A 586 -31.11 -8.34 -34.91
C GLY A 586 -29.89 -9.06 -34.32
N ASN A 587 -28.85 -9.31 -35.13
CA ASN A 587 -27.61 -9.95 -34.68
C ASN A 587 -26.78 -9.02 -33.78
N LYS A 588 -26.78 -7.71 -34.08
CA LYS A 588 -26.19 -6.69 -33.21
C LYS A 588 -26.90 -6.63 -31.86
N MET A 589 -28.23 -6.72 -31.86
CA MET A 589 -29.08 -6.63 -30.67
C MET A 589 -29.05 -7.87 -29.78
N ARG A 590 -28.81 -9.08 -30.33
CA ARG A 590 -28.63 -10.31 -29.53
C ARG A 590 -27.55 -10.16 -28.44
N ARG A 591 -26.47 -9.42 -28.73
CA ARG A 591 -25.35 -9.19 -27.78
C ARG A 591 -25.68 -8.22 -26.64
N HIS A 592 -26.81 -7.52 -26.73
CA HIS A 592 -27.27 -6.57 -25.73
C HIS A 592 -28.54 -7.05 -25.01
N ARG A 593 -28.91 -8.34 -25.13
CA ARG A 593 -29.96 -8.96 -24.32
C ARG A 593 -29.39 -9.48 -22.99
N GLY A 594 -30.25 -9.65 -21.99
CA GLY A 594 -29.89 -10.14 -20.66
C GLY A 594 -29.41 -9.06 -19.68
N ALA A 595 -28.84 -9.49 -18.55
CA ALA A 595 -28.48 -8.61 -17.43
C ALA A 595 -27.51 -7.49 -17.80
N PHE A 596 -26.48 -7.79 -18.60
CA PHE A 596 -25.52 -6.79 -19.10
C PHE A 596 -26.18 -5.74 -20.00
N GLY A 597 -27.15 -6.16 -20.82
CA GLY A 597 -27.98 -5.28 -21.62
C GLY A 597 -28.80 -4.31 -20.78
N GLN A 598 -29.45 -4.83 -19.74
CA GLN A 598 -30.25 -4.02 -18.82
C GLN A 598 -29.41 -3.00 -18.05
N ARG A 599 -28.19 -3.36 -17.65
CA ARG A 599 -27.24 -2.42 -17.02
C ARG A 599 -26.78 -1.33 -17.99
N ARG A 600 -26.44 -1.68 -19.24
CA ARG A 600 -26.16 -0.66 -20.28
C ARG A 600 -27.34 0.27 -20.49
N ALA A 601 -28.55 -0.25 -20.53
CA ALA A 601 -29.75 0.55 -20.66
C ALA A 601 -29.90 1.55 -19.50
N ALA A 602 -29.59 1.16 -18.27
CA ALA A 602 -29.60 2.08 -17.12
C ALA A 602 -28.55 3.20 -17.26
N VAL A 603 -27.33 2.88 -17.73
CA VAL A 603 -26.30 3.91 -18.00
C VAL A 603 -26.76 4.87 -19.10
N VAL A 604 -27.30 4.34 -20.21
CA VAL A 604 -27.80 5.14 -21.35
C VAL A 604 -28.96 6.04 -20.94
N GLU A 605 -29.81 5.58 -20.02
CA GLU A 605 -30.91 6.35 -19.46
C GLU A 605 -30.39 7.60 -18.71
N LYS A 606 -29.38 7.45 -17.86
CA LYS A 606 -28.71 8.58 -17.19
C LYS A 606 -28.03 9.52 -18.18
N MET A 607 -27.29 8.97 -19.15
CA MET A 607 -26.64 9.76 -20.21
C MET A 607 -27.66 10.54 -21.05
N SER A 608 -28.86 9.98 -21.30
CA SER A 608 -29.91 10.66 -22.04
C SER A 608 -30.33 11.97 -21.40
N LYS A 609 -30.46 12.01 -20.06
CA LYS A 609 -30.73 13.25 -19.32
C LYS A 609 -29.56 14.21 -19.43
N ALA A 610 -28.33 13.73 -19.22
CA ALA A 610 -27.14 14.57 -19.33
C ALA A 610 -26.94 15.20 -20.71
N PHE A 611 -27.37 14.52 -21.80
CA PHE A 611 -27.29 15.08 -23.16
C PHE A 611 -28.22 16.27 -23.38
N MET A 612 -29.31 16.37 -22.62
CA MET A 612 -30.22 17.51 -22.66
C MET A 612 -29.58 18.76 -22.05
N ASP A 613 -28.89 18.57 -20.94
CA ASP A 613 -28.36 19.66 -20.11
C ASP A 613 -26.93 20.08 -20.48
N ALA A 614 -26.28 19.39 -21.43
CA ALA A 614 -24.89 19.63 -21.78
C ALA A 614 -24.74 20.94 -22.61
N PRO A 615 -24.05 21.97 -22.08
CA PRO A 615 -24.03 23.31 -22.70
C PRO A 615 -23.21 23.36 -24.00
N HIS A 616 -22.23 22.47 -24.15
CA HIS A 616 -21.37 22.44 -25.32
C HIS A 616 -22.00 21.70 -26.53
N LEU A 617 -23.16 21.04 -26.35
CA LEU A 617 -23.82 20.31 -27.42
C LEU A 617 -24.79 21.21 -28.19
N SER A 618 -24.60 21.29 -29.51
CA SER A 618 -25.60 21.91 -30.38
C SER A 618 -26.95 21.17 -30.29
N ASN A 619 -28.06 21.86 -30.56
CA ASN A 619 -29.40 21.25 -30.61
C ASN A 619 -29.41 19.99 -31.50
N ARG A 620 -28.70 20.06 -32.63
CA ARG A 620 -28.59 18.93 -33.56
C ARG A 620 -27.87 17.73 -32.93
N ALA A 621 -26.81 17.97 -32.18
CA ALA A 621 -26.06 16.92 -31.48
C ALA A 621 -26.91 16.31 -30.35
N ALA A 622 -27.56 17.14 -29.53
CA ALA A 622 -28.47 16.68 -28.47
C ALA A 622 -29.59 15.80 -29.04
N VAL A 623 -30.29 16.25 -30.10
CA VAL A 623 -31.32 15.45 -30.80
C VAL A 623 -30.75 14.12 -31.29
N ARG A 624 -29.54 14.11 -31.86
CA ARG A 624 -28.92 12.88 -32.36
C ARG A 624 -28.64 11.89 -31.21
N HIS A 625 -28.13 12.36 -30.09
CA HIS A 625 -27.76 11.51 -28.95
C HIS A 625 -28.98 10.98 -28.20
N VAL A 626 -29.97 11.83 -27.91
CA VAL A 626 -31.21 11.41 -27.26
C VAL A 626 -32.00 10.45 -28.16
N SER A 627 -32.05 10.71 -29.47
CA SER A 627 -32.64 9.77 -30.44
C SER A 627 -31.93 8.41 -30.46
N ARG A 628 -30.60 8.41 -30.32
CA ARG A 628 -29.80 7.16 -30.24
C ARG A 628 -30.08 6.41 -28.93
N SER A 629 -30.19 7.12 -27.81
CA SER A 629 -30.63 6.57 -26.52
C SER A 629 -32.01 5.93 -26.65
N PHE A 630 -32.98 6.62 -27.25
CA PHE A 630 -34.33 6.11 -27.51
C PHE A 630 -34.29 4.81 -28.31
N ALA A 631 -33.56 4.79 -29.44
CA ALA A 631 -33.47 3.61 -30.30
C ALA A 631 -32.83 2.41 -29.58
N PHE A 632 -31.78 2.65 -28.80
CA PHE A 632 -31.11 1.62 -28.01
C PHE A 632 -32.04 1.05 -26.92
N LEU A 633 -32.68 1.91 -26.13
CA LEU A 633 -33.58 1.50 -25.05
C LEU A 633 -34.78 0.73 -25.59
N LYS A 634 -35.38 1.19 -26.68
CA LYS A 634 -36.48 0.48 -27.34
C LYS A 634 -36.05 -0.93 -27.75
N ALA A 635 -34.84 -1.08 -28.27
CA ALA A 635 -34.38 -2.36 -28.78
C ALA A 635 -33.94 -3.34 -27.67
N VAL A 636 -33.45 -2.85 -26.52
CA VAL A 636 -33.05 -3.67 -25.38
C VAL A 636 -34.21 -4.01 -24.45
N ARG A 637 -35.05 -3.02 -24.11
CA ARG A 637 -36.15 -3.16 -23.13
C ARG A 637 -37.53 -3.35 -23.77
N GLY A 638 -37.69 -3.08 -25.06
CA GLY A 638 -39.00 -3.02 -25.73
C GLY A 638 -39.79 -1.76 -25.39
N LYS A 639 -39.69 -1.26 -24.15
CA LYS A 639 -40.30 -0.03 -23.65
C LYS A 639 -39.24 1.03 -23.37
N VAL A 640 -39.56 2.29 -23.68
CA VAL A 640 -38.70 3.46 -23.40
C VAL A 640 -39.34 4.26 -22.27
N PRO A 641 -38.61 4.82 -21.30
CA PRO A 641 -39.19 5.73 -20.31
C PRO A 641 -39.89 6.94 -20.95
N ASP A 642 -40.95 7.45 -20.31
CA ASP A 642 -41.72 8.60 -20.85
C ASP A 642 -40.93 9.91 -20.83
N PHE A 643 -40.05 10.11 -19.85
CA PHE A 643 -39.23 11.32 -19.78
C PHE A 643 -38.34 11.49 -21.03
N ILE A 644 -37.88 10.40 -21.67
CA ILE A 644 -37.09 10.47 -22.90
C ILE A 644 -37.93 11.00 -24.07
N LEU A 645 -39.23 10.69 -24.10
CA LEU A 645 -40.13 11.29 -25.09
C LEU A 645 -40.35 12.78 -24.81
N GLN A 646 -40.48 13.16 -23.54
CA GLN A 646 -40.60 14.56 -23.14
C GLN A 646 -39.34 15.36 -23.51
N ASP A 647 -38.16 14.77 -23.30
CA ASP A 647 -36.88 15.34 -23.69
C ASP A 647 -36.77 15.49 -25.22
N LEU A 648 -37.14 14.45 -25.97
CA LEU A 648 -37.22 14.52 -27.44
C LEU A 648 -38.22 15.59 -27.91
N TYR A 649 -39.39 15.69 -27.27
CA TYR A 649 -40.36 16.74 -27.57
C TYR A 649 -39.73 18.11 -27.39
N ARG A 650 -39.16 18.39 -26.21
CA ARG A 650 -38.48 19.66 -25.89
C ARG A 650 -37.41 20.01 -26.93
N LEU A 651 -36.56 19.06 -27.32
CA LEU A 651 -35.51 19.30 -28.33
C LEU A 651 -36.07 19.55 -29.73
N VAL A 652 -37.06 18.78 -30.15
CA VAL A 652 -37.66 18.89 -31.49
C VAL A 652 -38.49 20.16 -31.62
N THR A 653 -39.15 20.60 -30.55
CA THR A 653 -39.92 21.85 -30.51
C THR A 653 -39.09 23.06 -30.11
N ARG A 654 -37.81 22.91 -29.77
CA ARG A 654 -36.97 24.04 -29.30
C ARG A 654 -36.93 25.20 -30.27
N ASP A 655 -36.83 24.89 -31.57
CA ASP A 655 -36.88 25.90 -32.62
C ASP A 655 -38.21 26.70 -32.58
N LEU A 656 -39.34 26.05 -32.23
CA LEU A 656 -40.64 26.72 -32.10
C LEU A 656 -40.71 27.63 -30.86
N TRP A 657 -40.04 27.24 -29.78
CA TRP A 657 -39.88 28.09 -28.58
C TRP A 657 -38.99 29.30 -28.87
N GLU A 658 -38.00 29.17 -29.74
CA GLU A 658 -37.11 30.25 -30.21
C GLU A 658 -37.75 31.11 -31.34
N GLU A 659 -39.09 31.11 -31.48
CA GLU A 659 -39.86 31.81 -32.54
C GLU A 659 -39.46 31.46 -34.00
N LYS A 660 -38.79 30.32 -34.23
CA LYS A 660 -38.44 29.84 -35.57
C LYS A 660 -39.52 28.88 -36.07
N PRO A 661 -39.68 28.71 -37.40
CA PRO A 661 -40.73 27.85 -37.97
C PRO A 661 -40.57 26.35 -37.67
N GLY A 662 -39.43 25.94 -37.09
CA GLY A 662 -39.11 24.55 -36.76
C GLY A 662 -38.82 23.66 -37.98
N ARG A 663 -38.03 22.61 -37.78
CA ARG A 663 -37.66 21.69 -38.87
C ARG A 663 -38.75 20.64 -39.11
N THR A 664 -39.45 20.73 -40.24
CA THR A 664 -40.55 19.82 -40.62
C THR A 664 -40.17 18.34 -40.53
N GLN A 665 -38.98 17.96 -40.99
CA GLN A 665 -38.51 16.57 -40.93
C GLN A 665 -38.42 16.02 -39.49
N ARG A 666 -37.96 16.83 -38.53
CA ARG A 666 -37.83 16.41 -37.12
C ARG A 666 -39.19 16.25 -36.47
N LEU A 667 -40.11 17.19 -36.73
CA LEU A 667 -41.48 17.15 -36.21
C LEU A 667 -42.24 15.92 -36.75
N LEU A 668 -42.17 15.67 -38.06
CA LEU A 668 -42.80 14.49 -38.66
C LEU A 668 -42.20 13.18 -38.14
N TRP A 669 -40.89 13.13 -37.96
CA TRP A 669 -40.22 11.97 -37.37
C TRP A 669 -40.70 11.72 -35.92
N PHE A 670 -40.81 12.78 -35.11
CA PHE A 670 -41.30 12.66 -33.72
C PHE A 670 -42.78 12.23 -33.67
N LEU A 671 -43.63 12.76 -34.56
CA LEU A 671 -45.03 12.33 -34.68
C LEU A 671 -45.16 10.83 -35.02
N ARG A 672 -44.30 10.30 -35.90
CA ARG A 672 -44.24 8.86 -36.19
C ARG A 672 -43.84 8.03 -34.96
N ILE A 673 -43.01 8.59 -34.08
CA ILE A 673 -42.67 7.93 -32.80
C ILE A 673 -43.88 7.90 -31.87
N LEU A 674 -44.60 9.01 -31.75
CA LEU A 674 -45.83 9.08 -30.94
C LEU A 674 -46.92 8.15 -31.47
N GLU A 675 -47.14 8.12 -32.78
CA GLU A 675 -48.15 7.27 -33.43
C GLU A 675 -47.93 5.80 -33.10
N ARG A 676 -46.67 5.35 -33.19
CA ARG A 676 -46.29 3.96 -32.89
C ARG A 676 -46.40 3.58 -31.41
N ARG A 677 -46.49 4.55 -30.50
CA ARG A 677 -46.42 4.30 -29.05
C ARG A 677 -47.71 4.62 -28.31
N HIS A 678 -48.35 5.73 -28.65
CA HIS A 678 -49.58 6.23 -28.03
C HIS A 678 -50.78 6.14 -28.97
N GLY A 679 -50.60 5.60 -30.18
CA GLY A 679 -51.67 5.45 -31.18
C GLY A 679 -51.85 6.66 -32.08
N LEU A 680 -52.66 6.46 -33.12
CA LEU A 680 -52.90 7.44 -34.18
C LEU A 680 -53.57 8.72 -33.66
N GLU A 681 -54.56 8.59 -32.78
CA GLU A 681 -55.33 9.72 -32.25
C GLU A 681 -54.46 10.71 -31.48
N PHE A 682 -53.57 10.20 -30.62
CA PHE A 682 -52.64 11.03 -29.86
C PHE A 682 -51.64 11.76 -30.77
N ALA A 683 -51.09 11.05 -31.75
CA ALA A 683 -50.19 11.65 -32.74
C ALA A 683 -50.90 12.70 -33.60
N TRP A 684 -52.16 12.47 -33.98
CA TRP A 684 -52.96 13.43 -34.74
C TRP A 684 -53.24 14.70 -33.93
N SER A 685 -53.60 14.55 -32.66
CA SER A 685 -53.82 15.65 -31.73
C SER A 685 -52.55 16.50 -31.56
N CYS A 686 -51.40 15.85 -31.37
CA CYS A 686 -50.11 16.52 -31.30
C CYS A 686 -49.75 17.23 -32.63
N ARG A 687 -50.04 16.60 -33.77
CA ARG A 687 -49.84 17.20 -35.10
C ARG A 687 -50.66 18.47 -35.29
N LEU A 688 -51.93 18.47 -34.84
CA LEU A 688 -52.80 19.63 -34.91
C LEU A 688 -52.28 20.77 -34.03
N ALA A 689 -51.84 20.46 -32.80
CA ALA A 689 -51.24 21.44 -31.90
C ALA A 689 -49.98 22.08 -32.50
N LEU A 690 -49.06 21.28 -33.05
CA LEU A 690 -47.86 21.77 -33.72
C LEU A 690 -48.18 22.62 -34.96
N ARG A 691 -49.19 22.23 -35.74
CA ARG A 691 -49.67 23.04 -36.90
C ARG A 691 -50.21 24.39 -36.45
N ARG A 692 -51.06 24.43 -35.43
CA ARG A 692 -51.61 25.67 -34.86
C ARG A 692 -50.50 26.59 -34.35
N TRP A 693 -49.50 26.04 -33.66
CA TRP A 693 -48.35 26.81 -33.19
C TRP A 693 -47.54 27.41 -34.35
N ARG A 694 -47.19 26.60 -35.37
CA ARG A 694 -46.50 27.12 -36.56
C ARG A 694 -47.28 28.22 -37.26
N ALA A 695 -48.60 28.05 -37.44
CA ALA A 695 -49.44 29.07 -38.06
C ALA A 695 -49.44 30.40 -37.28
N ARG A 696 -49.45 30.34 -35.93
CA ARG A 696 -49.31 31.52 -35.08
C ARG A 696 -47.95 32.21 -35.28
N LEU A 697 -46.85 31.44 -35.29
CA LEU A 697 -45.51 31.99 -35.54
C LEU A 697 -45.40 32.63 -36.92
N THR A 698 -45.99 32.02 -37.96
CA THR A 698 -46.02 32.59 -39.31
C THR A 698 -46.79 33.92 -39.34
N LYS A 699 -47.93 34.02 -38.65
CA LYS A 699 -48.67 35.29 -38.54
C LYS A 699 -47.85 36.38 -37.84
N ILE A 700 -47.17 36.03 -36.74
CA ILE A 700 -46.29 36.96 -36.00
C ILE A 700 -45.14 37.43 -36.89
N TRP A 701 -44.51 36.52 -37.63
CA TRP A 701 -43.45 36.85 -38.58
C TRP A 701 -43.92 37.79 -39.70
N LEU A 702 -45.08 37.50 -40.30
CA LEU A 702 -45.68 38.35 -41.34
C LEU A 702 -46.03 39.74 -40.80
N SER A 703 -46.46 39.84 -39.53
CA SER A 703 -46.74 41.13 -38.88
C SER A 703 -45.49 41.93 -38.49
N LYS A 704 -44.33 41.28 -38.33
CA LYS A 704 -43.05 41.91 -37.94
C LYS A 704 -42.23 42.44 -39.14
N GLY A 705 -42.73 42.39 -40.38
CA GLY A 705 -42.13 43.06 -41.54
C GLY A 705 -40.83 42.45 -42.11
N ASN A 706 -40.32 41.34 -41.58
CA ASN A 706 -39.13 40.67 -42.13
C ASN A 706 -39.54 39.74 -43.28
N GLY A 707 -39.58 40.33 -44.48
CA GLY A 707 -39.78 39.62 -45.74
C GLY A 707 -38.72 38.54 -45.97
N TRP A 708 -39.17 37.40 -46.52
CA TRP A 708 -38.32 36.36 -47.08
C TRP A 708 -37.38 36.95 -48.14
N GLN A 709 -36.07 36.91 -47.90
CA GLN A 709 -35.09 36.79 -48.99
C GLN A 709 -34.29 35.50 -48.77
N GLY A 710 -34.58 34.51 -49.64
CA GLY A 710 -33.71 33.37 -50.01
C GLY A 710 -33.20 32.45 -48.92
#